data_AF-A0A917SMT2-F1
#
_entry.id   AF-A0A917SMT2-F1
#
_cell.length_a   1.000
_cell.length_b   1.000
_cell.length_c   1.000
_cell.angle_alpha   90.00
_cell.angle_beta   90.00
_cell.angle_gamma   90.00
#
_symmetry.space_group_name_H-M   'P 1'
#
loop_
_entity.id
_entity.type
_entity.pdbx_description
1 polymer ?
#
loop_
_entity_poly.entity_id
_entity_poly.type
_entity_poly.pdbx_seq_one_letter_code
_entity_poly.pdbx_strand_id
1 'polypeptide(L)'
;MTDPHHPGPASPGDPPGDDADTAPGPPRTGPAPRHGSAPTDGPVPPRPDAQGRPAGTHQAPPAGGALPLRPNRPIPADPAAQRHRPASHRLDPSAAVGRAAAAARAAAAGRAAAGSTATGNTATGNTGGPGSTADPGAPRFEGARPTTGDGPPEGPPGAPGDGPAAVPATGAGPRRTGTAGPDRPAVPPGTHPLAGPPPVERSRPPGPDHGITGTSPGPLHPPAELVCRVRRTHSAAYRRRRLVGRVLLGVGVLVLLFAGWVGWRTYQAYRALSDAANQVTQLQGSIRGVADIDVPSARASVAVLQDSSSDAVSATSDPFYRAATVLPWVGPNLSAIQGIAQTVDGLSHTTAPALLEAATTVTPAAMVPVNGAIPVAPLVAASNDLQAADREVSTALTRMTGIDRSGLVGPVAQAVGQLQDKLTDLQGTTGPAARIARLAPAMLGADGARSYLVVFQNLAEPRATGGIFGSYARLVVDHGAISVAEQGASSRTLPEFDPPLSLPPIVSRTLYGDLPGRYPTDVNLMPDFPTAAQLFARMYAERKGAAVDGVLAIDPVALGYMLQGADPIDIGRGQQLTSSTITEILLSRVYQLFPEPSDAQARDSFLSAATAKAFEAVTRSPNDASAELRGLTRASAEGRLLLWSAHPAEQQDLAATEISGQLGDDSAGPTVGVFRNDATGAKLGFYASGSATLAAGACQGADRVLQLSVPMSSSAPSSGLSDYVLGLAKAGDYVLRTNVLVVAPLGAGLGQVQVDGRAVPVARTTQDGRAVAMVTVELPPGSSATLTATLTLRVAPGTTAAPRVLLTPGIQTWRTTVQPAESCG
;
A
#
# COMPACT_ATOMS: atom_id res chain seq x y z
N MET A 1 17.30 52.04 34.32
CA MET A 1 18.46 52.96 34.38
C MET A 1 19.03 53.03 32.98
N THR A 2 19.22 54.24 32.45
CA THR A 2 20.21 54.63 31.42
C THR A 2 20.35 53.72 30.18
N ASP A 3 19.76 54.00 29.01
CA ASP A 3 19.07 55.22 28.53
C ASP A 3 20.00 56.47 28.38
N PRO A 4 19.74 57.43 27.48
CA PRO A 4 19.85 57.34 26.01
C PRO A 4 20.71 58.49 25.42
N HIS A 5 20.67 58.78 24.10
CA HIS A 5 20.54 60.18 23.59
C HIS A 5 20.25 60.31 22.07
N HIS A 6 19.45 61.33 21.75
CA HIS A 6 18.99 61.89 20.45
C HIS A 6 19.55 63.35 20.30
N PRO A 7 19.19 64.23 19.32
CA PRO A 7 18.77 64.11 17.90
C PRO A 7 19.29 65.23 16.91
N GLY A 8 18.95 65.14 15.61
CA GLY A 8 18.69 66.29 14.68
C GLY A 8 19.89 67.03 14.01
N PRO A 9 19.68 68.07 13.15
CA PRO A 9 18.40 68.66 12.68
C PRO A 9 18.25 69.01 11.15
N ALA A 10 16.99 69.02 10.69
CA ALA A 10 16.27 69.92 9.72
C ALA A 10 16.90 70.65 8.48
N SER A 11 16.24 70.42 7.31
CA SER A 11 15.63 71.43 6.38
C SER A 11 16.48 72.44 5.54
N PRO A 12 15.91 73.14 4.52
CA PRO A 12 14.75 72.87 3.62
C PRO A 12 15.05 73.10 2.10
N GLY A 13 14.04 72.95 1.22
CA GLY A 13 14.05 73.49 -0.15
C GLY A 13 12.74 73.24 -0.91
N ASP A 14 12.00 74.32 -1.26
CA ASP A 14 10.67 74.31 -1.90
C ASP A 14 10.68 74.95 -3.32
N PRO A 15 9.63 74.76 -4.15
CA PRO A 15 9.56 75.20 -5.56
C PRO A 15 9.05 76.66 -5.73
N PRO A 16 8.91 77.17 -6.97
CA PRO A 16 7.61 77.08 -7.66
C PRO A 16 7.71 76.94 -9.20
N GLY A 17 6.57 76.82 -9.91
CA GLY A 17 6.56 76.84 -11.38
C GLY A 17 5.25 76.44 -12.08
N ASP A 18 4.09 76.93 -11.63
CA ASP A 18 2.86 76.90 -12.43
C ASP A 18 2.87 78.02 -13.48
N ASP A 19 2.31 77.76 -14.67
CA ASP A 19 1.79 78.78 -15.59
C ASP A 19 0.55 78.23 -16.31
N ALA A 20 -0.45 79.07 -16.54
CA ALA A 20 -1.79 78.68 -17.00
C ALA A 20 -2.29 79.57 -18.16
N ASP A 21 -3.58 79.39 -18.51
CA ASP A 21 -4.28 80.04 -19.65
C ASP A 21 -3.80 79.60 -21.07
N THR A 22 -4.61 79.64 -22.13
CA THR A 22 -5.99 80.15 -22.28
C THR A 22 -6.83 79.30 -23.26
N ALA A 23 -8.17 79.41 -23.19
CA ALA A 23 -9.12 79.06 -24.26
C ALA A 23 -10.21 80.17 -24.32
N PRO A 24 -10.84 80.51 -25.49
CA PRO A 24 -12.08 79.79 -25.88
C PRO A 24 -12.57 79.88 -27.38
N GLY A 25 -12.79 78.73 -28.05
CA GLY A 25 -13.81 78.47 -29.12
C GLY A 25 -13.94 79.43 -30.35
N PRO A 26 -15.07 79.42 -31.11
CA PRO A 26 -16.10 78.36 -31.27
C PRO A 26 -16.39 78.05 -32.80
N PRO A 27 -17.60 77.80 -33.39
CA PRO A 27 -17.77 76.70 -34.40
C PRO A 27 -18.47 77.03 -35.76
N ARG A 28 -18.52 76.08 -36.74
CA ARG A 28 -19.60 76.03 -37.79
C ARG A 28 -19.71 74.76 -38.70
N THR A 29 -20.92 74.17 -38.73
CA THR A 29 -21.72 73.61 -39.88
C THR A 29 -21.13 72.71 -41.00
N GLY A 30 -21.77 71.54 -41.26
CA GLY A 30 -21.77 70.85 -42.58
C GLY A 30 -22.38 69.41 -42.58
N PRO A 31 -23.08 68.89 -43.63
CA PRO A 31 -24.11 67.83 -43.42
C PRO A 31 -24.13 66.56 -44.33
N ALA A 32 -24.74 65.48 -43.79
CA ALA A 32 -25.43 64.35 -44.49
C ALA A 32 -24.56 63.38 -45.37
N PRO A 33 -25.08 62.23 -45.91
CA PRO A 33 -26.43 61.64 -45.90
C PRO A 33 -26.51 60.12 -45.48
N ARG A 34 -27.58 59.41 -45.90
CA ARG A 34 -27.95 57.99 -45.59
C ARG A 34 -27.67 57.01 -46.75
N HIS A 35 -27.73 55.69 -46.48
CA HIS A 35 -28.39 54.56 -47.23
C HIS A 35 -27.68 53.22 -46.90
N GLY A 36 -28.29 52.02 -46.91
CA GLY A 36 -29.70 51.55 -47.00
C GLY A 36 -29.96 50.48 -45.90
N SER A 37 -30.96 49.58 -45.92
CA SER A 37 -31.93 49.18 -46.96
C SER A 37 -33.24 48.64 -46.33
N ALA A 38 -34.29 48.45 -47.16
CA ALA A 38 -35.62 47.90 -46.80
C ALA A 38 -35.71 46.39 -47.24
N PRO A 39 -36.87 45.64 -47.22
CA PRO A 39 -38.28 46.09 -47.07
C PRO A 39 -39.34 45.18 -46.37
N THR A 40 -40.55 45.76 -46.21
CA THR A 40 -41.93 45.19 -46.27
C THR A 40 -42.54 44.29 -45.18
N ASP A 41 -43.67 44.76 -44.64
CA ASP A 41 -44.73 44.04 -43.92
C ASP A 41 -45.84 43.45 -44.86
N GLY A 42 -46.70 42.57 -44.32
CA GLY A 42 -47.99 42.16 -44.91
C GLY A 42 -48.95 41.54 -43.85
N PRO A 43 -50.30 41.59 -43.97
CA PRO A 43 -51.15 41.75 -42.78
C PRO A 43 -52.33 40.74 -42.55
N VAL A 44 -52.61 40.40 -41.26
CA VAL A 44 -53.86 40.63 -40.44
C VAL A 44 -55.27 40.32 -41.06
N PRO A 45 -56.37 39.87 -40.37
CA PRO A 45 -56.68 39.26 -39.02
C PRO A 45 -57.55 37.94 -39.18
N PRO A 46 -58.58 37.51 -38.35
CA PRO A 46 -59.07 37.88 -37.00
C PRO A 46 -59.43 36.73 -36.00
N ARG A 47 -59.96 37.10 -34.81
CA ARG A 47 -60.62 36.27 -33.77
C ARG A 47 -62.16 36.34 -33.85
N PRO A 48 -62.88 35.54 -33.04
CA PRO A 48 -63.74 36.05 -31.93
C PRO A 48 -63.40 35.36 -30.57
N ASP A 49 -63.34 36.02 -29.40
CA ASP A 49 -64.42 36.52 -28.49
C ASP A 49 -64.93 35.46 -27.47
N ALA A 50 -65.33 35.76 -26.22
CA ALA A 50 -65.26 37.00 -25.40
C ALA A 50 -65.53 36.74 -23.89
N GLN A 51 -65.23 37.76 -23.04
CA GLN A 51 -65.71 37.98 -21.64
C GLN A 51 -65.25 36.99 -20.53
N GLY A 52 -65.10 37.38 -19.25
CA GLY A 52 -65.30 38.67 -18.57
C GLY A 52 -64.53 38.80 -17.22
N ARG A 53 -64.63 39.94 -16.51
CA ARG A 53 -63.87 40.32 -15.29
C ARG A 53 -64.82 40.96 -14.25
N PRO A 54 -64.59 40.88 -12.92
CA PRO A 54 -63.75 41.87 -12.18
C PRO A 54 -62.79 41.20 -11.15
N ALA A 55 -61.55 41.65 -10.90
CA ALA A 55 -61.05 42.89 -10.25
C ALA A 55 -61.03 42.84 -8.70
N GLY A 56 -59.84 42.94 -8.08
CA GLY A 56 -59.67 42.84 -6.60
C GLY A 56 -58.23 42.77 -6.05
N THR A 57 -57.43 43.83 -6.27
CA THR A 57 -56.35 44.39 -5.40
C THR A 57 -55.28 43.55 -4.64
N HIS A 58 -54.10 44.20 -4.48
CA HIS A 58 -53.06 44.07 -3.43
C HIS A 58 -51.94 42.99 -3.50
N GLN A 59 -50.70 43.51 -3.61
CA GLN A 59 -49.49 43.23 -2.82
C GLN A 59 -48.93 41.80 -2.64
N ALA A 60 -47.70 41.62 -3.11
CA ALA A 60 -46.63 40.83 -2.46
C ALA A 60 -46.23 41.52 -1.10
N PRO A 61 -45.56 40.87 -0.11
CA PRO A 61 -44.50 39.89 -0.31
C PRO A 61 -44.62 38.57 0.51
N PRO A 62 -43.73 38.14 1.45
CA PRO A 62 -43.04 36.87 1.27
C PRO A 62 -43.07 35.94 2.53
N ALA A 63 -42.06 35.06 2.60
CA ALA A 63 -41.59 34.24 3.73
C ALA A 63 -41.89 32.74 3.63
N GLY A 64 -40.98 31.94 4.20
CA GLY A 64 -41.12 30.49 4.33
C GLY A 64 -41.79 30.10 5.65
N GLY A 65 -42.31 28.87 5.70
CA GLY A 65 -42.89 28.28 6.89
C GLY A 65 -43.37 26.87 6.58
N ALA A 66 -42.93 25.88 7.35
CA ALA A 66 -43.33 24.49 7.15
C ALA A 66 -44.77 24.26 7.64
N LEU A 67 -45.47 23.30 7.01
CA LEU A 67 -46.62 22.63 7.63
C LEU A 67 -46.32 21.13 7.86
N PRO A 68 -46.88 20.52 8.92
CA PRO A 68 -46.45 19.19 9.37
C PRO A 68 -47.30 18.06 8.77
N LEU A 69 -46.63 16.95 8.42
CA LEU A 69 -47.31 15.67 8.18
C LEU A 69 -47.43 14.90 9.50
N ARG A 70 -48.66 14.56 9.90
CA ARG A 70 -48.92 13.62 11.00
C ARG A 70 -48.74 12.18 10.53
N PRO A 71 -48.30 11.26 11.41
CA PRO A 71 -48.04 9.86 11.04
C PRO A 71 -49.34 9.06 10.90
N ASN A 72 -49.27 7.92 10.22
CA ASN A 72 -50.26 6.85 10.35
C ASN A 72 -49.59 5.46 10.49
N ARG A 73 -50.35 4.49 11.00
CA ARG A 73 -49.84 3.26 11.64
C ARG A 73 -49.48 2.10 10.68
N PRO A 74 -48.62 1.16 11.12
CA PRO A 74 -48.37 -0.11 10.43
C PRO A 74 -49.54 -1.10 10.58
N ILE A 75 -49.60 -2.07 9.68
CA ILE A 75 -50.50 -3.24 9.68
C ILE A 75 -49.61 -4.49 9.45
N PRO A 76 -49.93 -5.67 10.06
CA PRO A 76 -48.89 -6.61 10.51
C PRO A 76 -48.61 -7.78 9.55
N ALA A 77 -47.58 -8.56 9.89
CA ALA A 77 -47.33 -9.89 9.34
C ALA A 77 -48.10 -10.98 10.11
N ASP A 78 -48.37 -12.12 9.47
CA ASP A 78 -48.73 -13.38 10.12
C ASP A 78 -48.24 -14.59 9.26
N PRO A 79 -47.89 -15.78 9.82
CA PRO A 79 -47.14 -16.81 9.09
C PRO A 79 -47.82 -18.20 8.95
N ALA A 80 -47.61 -18.86 7.82
CA ALA A 80 -47.55 -20.34 7.68
C ALA A 80 -46.87 -20.70 6.35
N ALA A 81 -45.69 -21.34 6.27
CA ALA A 81 -45.27 -22.65 6.78
C ALA A 81 -45.78 -23.85 5.94
N GLN A 82 -44.92 -24.39 5.08
CA GLN A 82 -44.86 -25.83 4.82
C GLN A 82 -43.41 -26.28 4.58
N ARG A 83 -43.15 -27.58 4.74
CA ARG A 83 -41.81 -28.15 4.97
C ARG A 83 -41.34 -28.94 3.75
N HIS A 84 -40.05 -28.90 3.42
CA HIS A 84 -39.32 -30.11 3.03
C HIS A 84 -37.81 -29.99 3.30
N ARG A 85 -37.24 -31.09 3.80
CA ARG A 85 -35.82 -31.44 3.97
C ARG A 85 -35.77 -32.99 3.89
N PRO A 86 -34.61 -33.62 3.68
CA PRO A 86 -33.32 -33.10 3.20
C PRO A 86 -32.81 -33.85 1.94
N ALA A 87 -31.73 -33.35 1.34
CA ALA A 87 -30.82 -34.19 0.53
C ALA A 87 -29.41 -33.61 0.60
N SER A 88 -28.44 -34.41 1.02
CA SER A 88 -27.02 -34.07 1.05
C SER A 88 -26.28 -34.88 -0.01
N HIS A 89 -25.64 -34.22 -0.97
CA HIS A 89 -24.66 -34.87 -1.84
C HIS A 89 -23.43 -33.99 -2.04
N ARG A 90 -22.25 -34.56 -1.76
CA ARG A 90 -20.98 -34.09 -2.34
C ARG A 90 -21.01 -34.41 -3.83
N LEU A 91 -20.46 -33.52 -4.65
CA LEU A 91 -20.02 -33.83 -6.01
C LEU A 91 -18.60 -33.30 -6.22
N ASP A 92 -17.90 -33.97 -7.13
CA ASP A 92 -16.44 -33.99 -7.23
C ASP A 92 -15.97 -33.12 -8.42
N PRO A 93 -15.02 -32.17 -8.24
CA PRO A 93 -14.60 -31.24 -9.29
C PRO A 93 -13.59 -31.85 -10.29
N SER A 94 -13.87 -33.06 -10.80
CA SER A 94 -12.94 -33.85 -11.63
C SER A 94 -13.50 -34.26 -13.01
N ALA A 95 -14.56 -33.62 -13.50
CA ALA A 95 -15.26 -34.03 -14.75
C ALA A 95 -15.63 -32.90 -15.74
N ALA A 96 -14.91 -31.77 -15.75
CA ALA A 96 -15.29 -30.58 -16.55
C ALA A 96 -14.35 -30.20 -17.73
N VAL A 97 -13.18 -30.84 -17.88
CA VAL A 97 -12.16 -30.42 -18.87
C VAL A 97 -12.35 -31.06 -20.27
N GLY A 98 -13.12 -32.15 -20.37
CA GLY A 98 -13.13 -33.03 -21.56
C GLY A 98 -13.97 -32.62 -22.78
N ARG A 99 -14.59 -31.44 -22.83
CA ARG A 99 -15.56 -31.10 -23.91
C ARG A 99 -15.41 -29.76 -24.64
N ALA A 100 -14.43 -28.91 -24.30
CA ALA A 100 -14.15 -27.69 -25.06
C ALA A 100 -13.24 -27.92 -26.29
N ALA A 101 -12.35 -28.92 -26.25
CA ALA A 101 -11.29 -29.11 -27.25
C ALA A 101 -11.73 -29.72 -28.60
N ALA A 102 -13.01 -30.08 -28.77
CA ALA A 102 -13.50 -30.80 -29.95
C ALA A 102 -14.08 -29.90 -31.06
N ALA A 103 -14.41 -28.63 -30.77
CA ALA A 103 -15.08 -27.74 -31.73
C ALA A 103 -14.11 -26.97 -32.65
N ALA A 104 -12.85 -26.79 -32.25
CA ALA A 104 -11.91 -25.88 -32.91
C ALA A 104 -11.05 -26.50 -34.04
N ARG A 105 -11.23 -27.79 -34.38
CA ARG A 105 -10.42 -28.50 -35.41
C ARG A 105 -11.17 -28.81 -36.72
N ALA A 106 -12.37 -28.25 -36.92
CA ALA A 106 -13.22 -28.53 -38.09
C ALA A 106 -13.30 -27.38 -39.13
N ALA A 107 -12.51 -26.31 -38.99
CA ALA A 107 -12.59 -25.10 -39.82
C ALA A 107 -11.33 -24.81 -40.66
N ALA A 108 -10.38 -25.74 -40.74
CA ALA A 108 -9.06 -25.54 -41.36
C ALA A 108 -8.72 -26.57 -42.46
N ALA A 109 -9.72 -27.06 -43.20
CA ALA A 109 -9.52 -27.88 -44.39
C ALA A 109 -10.68 -27.69 -45.39
N GLY A 110 -10.39 -27.17 -46.59
CA GLY A 110 -11.35 -27.19 -47.71
C GLY A 110 -11.67 -25.86 -48.40
N ARG A 111 -10.66 -25.22 -49.04
CA ARG A 111 -10.90 -24.41 -50.26
C ARG A 111 -9.61 -24.13 -51.05
N ALA A 112 -9.29 -25.02 -52.00
CA ALA A 112 -8.27 -24.79 -53.02
C ALA A 112 -8.52 -25.66 -54.26
N ALA A 113 -9.12 -25.08 -55.32
CA ALA A 113 -9.04 -25.54 -56.72
C ALA A 113 -9.82 -24.59 -57.66
N ALA A 114 -9.27 -24.38 -58.87
CA ALA A 114 -9.86 -23.74 -60.07
C ALA A 114 -10.34 -22.26 -59.98
N GLY A 115 -9.88 -21.34 -60.84
CA GLY A 115 -8.77 -21.42 -61.81
C GLY A 115 -8.71 -20.27 -62.83
N SER A 116 -7.52 -20.05 -63.43
CA SER A 116 -7.21 -19.12 -64.54
C SER A 116 -7.37 -17.60 -64.28
N THR A 117 -6.65 -16.67 -64.93
CA THR A 117 -5.71 -16.76 -66.09
C THR A 117 -4.68 -15.62 -66.08
N ALA A 118 -3.44 -15.85 -66.57
CA ALA A 118 -2.46 -14.85 -67.10
C ALA A 118 -1.99 -13.70 -66.15
N THR A 119 -0.87 -12.98 -66.27
CA THR A 119 0.48 -13.04 -66.94
C THR A 119 1.29 -11.88 -66.28
N GLY A 120 2.61 -11.85 -66.05
CA GLY A 120 3.75 -12.76 -66.27
C GLY A 120 5.06 -11.94 -66.28
N ASN A 121 6.21 -12.51 -65.86
CA ASN A 121 7.60 -11.95 -65.91
C ASN A 121 7.87 -10.62 -65.12
N THR A 122 9.07 -10.25 -64.65
CA THR A 122 10.45 -10.83 -64.59
C THR A 122 11.17 -10.21 -63.37
N ALA A 123 11.81 -10.95 -62.46
CA ALA A 123 13.25 -11.32 -62.41
C ALA A 123 14.28 -10.20 -62.07
N THR A 124 15.16 -10.47 -61.09
CA THR A 124 16.57 -9.97 -60.87
C THR A 124 16.92 -8.46 -60.97
N GLY A 125 17.82 -7.87 -60.17
CA GLY A 125 18.65 -8.36 -59.04
C GLY A 125 20.03 -7.66 -58.96
N ASN A 126 20.57 -7.50 -57.73
CA ASN A 126 21.98 -7.27 -57.36
C ASN A 126 22.65 -5.85 -57.47
N THR A 127 23.26 -5.43 -56.34
CA THR A 127 24.53 -4.67 -56.14
C THR A 127 24.90 -3.37 -56.89
N GLY A 128 25.32 -2.33 -56.13
CA GLY A 128 26.43 -1.43 -56.52
C GLY A 128 26.21 0.09 -56.33
N GLY A 129 27.24 0.80 -55.79
CA GLY A 129 27.45 2.27 -55.90
C GLY A 129 28.85 2.54 -56.49
N PRO A 130 29.51 3.72 -56.30
CA PRO A 130 29.11 4.96 -55.60
C PRO A 130 29.48 6.30 -56.32
N GLY A 131 29.17 7.46 -55.70
CA GLY A 131 29.72 8.82 -56.02
C GLY A 131 28.99 9.62 -57.13
N SER A 132 29.22 10.94 -57.33
CA SER A 132 29.89 12.01 -56.55
C SER A 132 29.56 13.41 -57.16
N THR A 133 29.99 14.53 -56.53
CA THR A 133 29.99 15.96 -57.01
C THR A 133 28.63 16.69 -57.14
N ALA A 134 28.49 18.02 -56.91
CA ALA A 134 29.37 19.05 -56.29
C ALA A 134 28.61 20.32 -55.82
N ASP A 135 29.36 21.17 -55.08
CA ASP A 135 29.12 22.50 -54.43
C ASP A 135 28.88 23.66 -55.46
N PRO A 136 28.79 25.00 -55.14
CA PRO A 136 29.05 25.71 -53.87
C PRO A 136 28.17 26.93 -53.45
N GLY A 137 28.41 27.46 -52.24
CA GLY A 137 28.04 28.84 -51.85
C GLY A 137 28.33 29.24 -50.39
N ALA A 138 29.39 30.02 -50.13
CA ALA A 138 29.76 30.54 -48.80
C ALA A 138 30.41 31.95 -48.88
N PRO A 139 30.60 32.64 -47.72
CA PRO A 139 31.96 33.04 -47.35
C PRO A 139 32.30 32.89 -45.83
N ARG A 140 33.55 33.20 -45.46
CA ARG A 140 34.21 32.93 -44.14
C ARG A 140 34.70 34.20 -43.43
N PHE A 141 35.20 34.02 -42.19
CA PHE A 141 36.36 34.76 -41.65
C PHE A 141 37.28 33.84 -40.81
N GLU A 142 38.55 34.22 -40.61
CA GLU A 142 39.66 33.46 -39.95
C GLU A 142 40.22 34.25 -38.74
N GLY A 143 41.12 33.78 -37.85
CA GLY A 143 41.88 32.50 -37.70
C GLY A 143 42.01 32.10 -36.19
N ALA A 144 43.15 31.75 -35.57
CA ALA A 144 44.56 31.51 -35.99
C ALA A 144 45.36 30.71 -34.89
N ARG A 145 46.64 30.37 -35.12
CA ARG A 145 47.63 29.66 -34.24
C ARG A 145 49.05 29.77 -34.88
N PRO A 146 50.19 29.09 -34.51
CA PRO A 146 50.50 28.00 -33.54
C PRO A 146 51.43 28.49 -32.35
N THR A 147 52.51 27.90 -31.75
CA THR A 147 53.47 26.76 -31.97
C THR A 147 54.17 26.25 -30.66
N THR A 148 54.57 24.96 -30.62
CA THR A 148 55.78 24.28 -30.01
C THR A 148 56.33 24.62 -28.59
N GLY A 149 56.89 23.67 -27.81
CA GLY A 149 57.14 22.22 -28.00
C GLY A 149 58.00 21.57 -26.87
N ASP A 150 58.19 20.23 -26.92
CA ASP A 150 59.19 19.31 -26.28
C ASP A 150 59.55 19.43 -24.76
N GLY A 151 59.91 18.40 -23.96
CA GLY A 151 60.10 16.93 -24.09
C GLY A 151 60.35 16.23 -22.71
N PRO A 152 60.57 14.89 -22.61
CA PRO A 152 60.46 14.06 -21.36
C PRO A 152 61.79 13.33 -20.94
N PRO A 153 61.82 12.24 -20.11
CA PRO A 153 61.35 11.97 -18.72
C PRO A 153 62.43 11.31 -17.78
N GLU A 154 62.16 11.06 -16.47
CA GLU A 154 62.83 9.96 -15.69
C GLU A 154 62.15 9.56 -14.35
N GLY A 155 62.76 8.64 -13.56
CA GLY A 155 62.12 7.83 -12.48
C GLY A 155 62.68 7.90 -11.03
N PRO A 156 62.36 6.93 -10.14
CA PRO A 156 62.47 7.02 -8.66
C PRO A 156 63.74 6.34 -8.06
N PRO A 157 64.14 6.59 -6.78
CA PRO A 157 63.62 5.81 -5.62
C PRO A 157 63.68 6.52 -4.22
N GLY A 158 63.25 5.85 -3.13
CA GLY A 158 63.89 6.02 -1.81
C GLY A 158 63.04 6.13 -0.52
N ALA A 159 63.43 5.34 0.48
CA ALA A 159 63.23 5.48 1.95
C ALA A 159 64.50 4.89 2.63
N PRO A 160 64.77 4.95 3.97
CA PRO A 160 63.96 5.39 5.12
C PRO A 160 64.73 6.29 6.15
N GLY A 161 64.23 6.46 7.39
CA GLY A 161 65.11 6.64 8.59
C GLY A 161 64.77 7.74 9.62
N ASP A 162 64.43 7.30 10.85
CA ASP A 162 64.71 7.86 12.20
C ASP A 162 64.39 9.32 12.65
N GLY A 163 64.28 9.50 13.98
CA GLY A 163 64.03 10.78 14.72
C GLY A 163 65.27 11.25 15.53
N PRO A 164 65.18 11.81 16.77
CA PRO A 164 64.01 12.02 17.65
C PRO A 164 63.97 13.39 18.45
N ALA A 165 63.12 13.47 19.49
CA ALA A 165 63.05 14.47 20.59
C ALA A 165 62.51 15.89 20.27
N ALA A 166 61.90 16.67 21.19
CA ALA A 166 61.90 16.63 22.67
C ALA A 166 60.54 17.04 23.34
N VAL A 167 60.52 17.14 24.69
CA VAL A 167 59.33 17.22 25.60
C VAL A 167 59.63 18.19 26.77
N PRO A 168 58.69 19.07 27.22
CA PRO A 168 58.02 18.91 28.54
C PRO A 168 56.61 19.56 28.70
N ALA A 169 55.79 19.35 29.75
CA ALA A 169 55.62 18.23 30.69
C ALA A 169 54.37 18.41 31.61
N THR A 170 54.04 17.32 32.32
CA THR A 170 53.28 17.15 33.61
C THR A 170 51.86 16.54 33.51
N GLY A 171 51.47 15.53 34.34
CA GLY A 171 52.19 14.78 35.38
C GLY A 171 51.51 13.44 35.78
N ALA A 172 52.20 12.57 36.53
CA ALA A 172 51.83 11.18 36.91
C ALA A 172 50.67 11.07 37.93
N GLY A 173 50.09 9.90 38.32
CA GLY A 173 50.47 8.47 38.20
C GLY A 173 51.30 7.94 39.40
N PRO A 174 51.47 6.62 39.67
CA PRO A 174 50.89 5.41 39.05
C PRO A 174 50.36 4.34 40.07
N ARG A 175 50.77 3.05 40.01
CA ARG A 175 50.12 1.84 40.61
C ARG A 175 50.98 1.03 41.63
N ARG A 176 50.32 0.08 42.32
CA ARG A 176 50.72 -1.30 42.78
C ARG A 176 51.13 -1.56 44.26
N THR A 177 50.57 -2.67 44.81
CA THR A 177 51.09 -3.65 45.84
C THR A 177 51.64 -3.14 47.19
N GLY A 178 51.39 -3.78 48.35
CA GLY A 178 50.60 -4.97 48.70
C GLY A 178 50.86 -5.46 50.16
N THR A 179 50.03 -6.39 50.66
CA THR A 179 50.19 -7.20 51.92
C THR A 179 50.44 -6.51 53.27
N ALA A 180 49.40 -6.45 54.12
CA ALA A 180 49.44 -6.77 55.57
C ALA A 180 48.00 -6.95 56.13
N GLY A 181 47.85 -7.72 57.21
CA GLY A 181 46.63 -7.84 58.04
C GLY A 181 47.04 -8.00 59.52
N PRO A 182 46.18 -8.46 60.45
CA PRO A 182 44.80 -8.97 60.31
C PRO A 182 43.77 -8.22 61.20
N ASP A 183 42.50 -8.68 61.25
CA ASP A 183 41.88 -9.09 62.54
C ASP A 183 40.56 -9.89 62.43
N ARG A 184 40.21 -10.61 63.51
CA ARG A 184 39.07 -11.55 63.73
C ARG A 184 39.06 -11.96 65.23
N PRO A 185 38.05 -12.66 65.82
CA PRO A 185 36.60 -12.81 65.51
C PRO A 185 35.67 -12.82 66.78
N ALA A 186 34.36 -13.07 66.59
CA ALA A 186 33.45 -13.93 67.42
C ALA A 186 32.86 -13.53 68.83
N VAL A 187 31.52 -13.74 68.99
CA VAL A 187 30.81 -14.50 70.09
C VAL A 187 30.69 -13.87 71.52
N PRO A 188 29.66 -14.15 72.41
CA PRO A 188 28.19 -14.40 72.32
C PRO A 188 27.37 -13.51 73.35
N PRO A 189 26.56 -14.00 74.36
CA PRO A 189 25.27 -14.74 74.40
C PRO A 189 24.08 -14.03 75.16
N GLY A 190 22.85 -14.61 75.14
CA GLY A 190 21.77 -14.40 76.14
C GLY A 190 20.81 -13.20 75.91
N THR A 191 19.62 -13.06 76.53
CA THR A 191 18.77 -13.93 77.41
C THR A 191 17.26 -13.60 77.25
N HIS A 192 16.36 -14.46 77.78
CA HIS A 192 14.90 -14.22 78.02
C HIS A 192 14.62 -13.06 79.03
N PRO A 193 13.37 -12.66 79.42
CA PRO A 193 12.02 -13.24 79.14
C PRO A 193 10.83 -12.24 78.89
N LEU A 194 9.60 -12.82 78.78
CA LEU A 194 8.25 -12.34 79.22
C LEU A 194 7.14 -11.97 78.21
N ALA A 195 5.91 -12.32 78.64
CA ALA A 195 4.56 -11.87 78.23
C ALA A 195 3.95 -12.30 76.87
N GLY A 196 3.06 -13.31 76.93
CA GLY A 196 1.87 -13.48 76.07
C GLY A 196 0.60 -13.42 76.95
N PRO A 197 -0.47 -14.24 76.75
CA PRO A 197 -0.79 -15.17 75.65
C PRO A 197 -2.04 -14.65 74.89
N PRO A 198 -3.34 -15.07 75.02
CA PRO A 198 -4.02 -16.31 75.49
C PRO A 198 -4.84 -17.08 74.41
N PRO A 199 -4.91 -18.43 74.43
CA PRO A 199 -5.80 -19.24 73.59
C PRO A 199 -6.94 -19.97 74.35
N VAL A 200 -8.01 -20.37 73.65
CA VAL A 200 -9.13 -21.25 74.08
C VAL A 200 -9.68 -21.93 72.80
N GLU A 201 -9.85 -23.25 72.58
CA GLU A 201 -10.22 -24.47 73.36
C GLU A 201 -11.73 -24.84 73.33
N ARG A 202 -12.01 -26.15 73.08
CA ARG A 202 -13.19 -27.01 73.41
C ARG A 202 -13.14 -28.29 72.54
N SER A 203 -13.61 -29.50 72.89
CA SER A 203 -13.90 -30.18 74.18
C SER A 203 -14.05 -31.71 73.94
N ARG A 204 -13.84 -32.55 74.98
CA ARG A 204 -14.29 -33.96 75.12
C ARG A 204 -15.61 -34.00 75.96
N PRO A 205 -16.19 -35.13 76.48
CA PRO A 205 -15.84 -36.58 76.53
C PRO A 205 -17.09 -37.48 76.20
N PRO A 206 -17.41 -38.67 76.82
CA PRO A 206 -16.67 -39.71 77.57
C PRO A 206 -16.95 -41.19 77.12
N GLY A 207 -16.40 -42.19 77.84
CA GLY A 207 -17.09 -43.49 78.07
C GLY A 207 -16.37 -44.81 77.69
N PRO A 208 -16.04 -45.68 78.67
CA PRO A 208 -15.73 -47.12 78.50
C PRO A 208 -16.81 -48.04 79.13
N ASP A 209 -16.81 -49.36 78.84
CA ASP A 209 -16.60 -50.50 79.80
C ASP A 209 -16.83 -51.89 79.12
N HIS A 210 -16.46 -52.97 79.82
CA HIS A 210 -16.74 -54.41 79.63
C HIS A 210 -16.03 -55.15 78.45
N GLY A 211 -15.51 -56.38 78.61
CA GLY A 211 -15.36 -57.17 79.84
C GLY A 211 -14.63 -58.52 79.68
N ILE A 212 -13.84 -58.87 80.72
CA ILE A 212 -13.75 -60.17 81.42
C ILE A 212 -13.45 -61.48 80.62
N THR A 213 -12.17 -61.89 80.72
CA THR A 213 -11.58 -63.24 80.94
C THR A 213 -12.25 -64.55 80.46
N GLY A 214 -11.42 -65.43 79.89
CA GLY A 214 -11.51 -66.91 80.03
C GLY A 214 -11.05 -67.67 78.78
N THR A 215 -10.36 -68.82 78.83
CA THR A 215 -9.70 -69.54 79.95
C THR A 215 -8.59 -70.42 79.33
N SER A 216 -7.44 -70.59 80.00
CA SER A 216 -6.40 -71.57 79.65
C SER A 216 -6.50 -72.77 80.62
N PRO A 217 -6.36 -74.04 80.18
CA PRO A 217 -5.00 -74.62 80.09
C PRO A 217 -4.79 -75.72 79.02
N GLY A 218 -3.54 -76.19 78.88
CA GLY A 218 -3.25 -77.60 78.56
C GLY A 218 -2.30 -77.90 77.38
N PRO A 219 -1.03 -78.25 77.66
CA PRO A 219 -0.14 -78.93 76.70
C PRO A 219 0.01 -80.43 77.04
N LEU A 220 0.09 -81.31 76.03
CA LEU A 220 0.59 -82.69 76.13
C LEU A 220 0.92 -83.25 74.72
N HIS A 221 1.79 -84.27 74.63
CA HIS A 221 2.28 -84.85 73.37
C HIS A 221 1.49 -86.14 72.94
N PRO A 222 2.02 -87.07 72.09
CA PRO A 222 1.44 -87.35 70.77
C PRO A 222 0.88 -88.81 70.68
N PRO A 223 0.58 -89.37 69.49
CA PRO A 223 1.65 -90.03 68.71
C PRO A 223 1.41 -90.12 67.17
N ALA A 224 2.33 -90.83 66.51
CA ALA A 224 2.14 -91.66 65.31
C ALA A 224 1.88 -91.02 63.92
N GLU A 225 2.85 -91.34 63.06
CA GLU A 225 2.97 -91.17 61.61
C GLU A 225 1.72 -91.37 60.73
N LEU A 226 1.68 -90.65 59.60
CA LEU A 226 1.41 -91.27 58.31
C LEU A 226 2.29 -90.65 57.20
N VAL A 227 3.01 -91.47 56.44
CA VAL A 227 3.97 -91.01 55.42
C VAL A 227 3.27 -90.54 54.15
N CYS A 228 3.19 -89.23 53.92
CA CYS A 228 2.67 -88.67 52.66
C CYS A 228 3.79 -88.05 51.80
N ARG A 229 4.09 -88.70 50.66
CA ARG A 229 5.30 -88.46 49.83
C ARG A 229 5.18 -87.23 48.91
N VAL A 230 5.19 -86.02 49.47
CA VAL A 230 5.11 -84.77 48.70
C VAL A 230 6.41 -84.46 47.94
N ARG A 231 6.39 -84.59 46.61
CA ARG A 231 7.53 -84.41 45.71
C ARG A 231 7.80 -82.91 45.45
N ARG A 232 8.68 -82.27 46.22
CA ARG A 232 9.01 -80.83 46.13
C ARG A 232 9.62 -80.41 44.78
N THR A 233 8.83 -79.81 43.89
CA THR A 233 9.28 -79.22 42.61
C THR A 233 9.67 -77.73 42.72
N HIS A 234 10.56 -77.38 43.66
CA HIS A 234 10.91 -75.98 43.99
C HIS A 234 11.95 -75.30 43.07
N SER A 235 12.24 -75.86 41.89
CA SER A 235 13.35 -75.43 41.03
C SER A 235 12.98 -74.54 39.82
N ALA A 236 11.70 -74.42 39.47
CA ALA A 236 11.26 -73.70 38.26
C ALA A 236 11.19 -72.17 38.43
N ALA A 237 10.70 -71.68 39.57
CA ALA A 237 10.41 -70.25 39.78
C ALA A 237 11.66 -69.35 39.69
N TYR A 238 12.80 -69.82 40.21
CA TYR A 238 14.05 -69.06 40.22
C TYR A 238 14.65 -68.90 38.81
N ARG A 239 14.48 -69.91 37.93
CA ARG A 239 14.90 -69.81 36.52
C ARG A 239 14.04 -68.81 35.74
N ARG A 240 12.71 -68.78 35.94
CA ARG A 240 11.82 -67.77 35.33
C ARG A 240 12.21 -66.35 35.76
N ARG A 241 12.50 -66.09 37.04
CA ARG A 241 12.93 -64.75 37.49
C ARG A 241 14.24 -64.30 36.83
N ARG A 242 15.24 -65.17 36.69
CA ARG A 242 16.48 -64.86 35.96
C ARG A 242 16.27 -64.67 34.45
N LEU A 243 15.30 -65.38 33.84
CA LEU A 243 14.95 -65.18 32.43
C LEU A 243 14.28 -63.81 32.22
N VAL A 244 13.28 -63.46 33.03
CA VAL A 244 12.60 -62.15 32.97
C VAL A 244 13.58 -61.01 33.21
N GLY A 245 14.50 -61.13 34.18
CA GLY A 245 15.55 -60.12 34.40
C GLY A 245 16.48 -59.94 33.18
N ARG A 246 16.83 -61.01 32.47
CA ARG A 246 17.62 -60.94 31.22
C ARG A 246 16.83 -60.34 30.06
N VAL A 247 15.53 -60.64 29.94
CA VAL A 247 14.65 -60.05 28.92
C VAL A 247 14.48 -58.55 29.18
N LEU A 248 14.23 -58.14 30.43
CA LEU A 248 14.14 -56.72 30.81
C LEU A 248 15.46 -55.97 30.58
N LEU A 249 16.61 -56.59 30.88
CA LEU A 249 17.92 -56.04 30.56
C LEU A 249 18.11 -55.87 29.04
N GLY A 250 17.76 -56.89 28.25
CA GLY A 250 17.85 -56.84 26.78
C GLY A 250 16.95 -55.77 26.17
N VAL A 251 15.71 -55.65 26.64
CA VAL A 251 14.78 -54.57 26.25
C VAL A 251 15.34 -53.21 26.65
N GLY A 252 15.90 -53.07 27.86
CA GLY A 252 16.55 -51.83 28.31
C GLY A 252 17.74 -51.42 27.42
N VAL A 253 18.59 -52.37 27.04
CA VAL A 253 19.71 -52.14 26.10
C VAL A 253 19.20 -51.75 24.71
N LEU A 254 18.16 -52.41 24.20
CA LEU A 254 17.54 -52.03 22.92
C LEU A 254 16.91 -50.63 22.95
N VAL A 255 16.25 -50.25 24.06
CA VAL A 255 15.72 -48.89 24.26
C VAL A 255 16.84 -47.85 24.33
N LEU A 256 17.96 -48.14 25.00
CA LEU A 256 19.13 -47.26 25.04
C LEU A 256 19.82 -47.12 23.68
N LEU A 257 19.92 -48.20 22.90
CA LEU A 257 20.46 -48.17 21.54
C LEU A 257 19.55 -47.40 20.58
N PHE A 258 18.22 -47.59 20.69
CA PHE A 258 17.22 -46.83 19.93
C PHE A 258 17.27 -45.34 20.29
N ALA A 259 17.28 -44.99 21.58
CA ALA A 259 17.39 -43.60 22.04
C ALA A 259 18.72 -42.96 21.63
N GLY A 260 19.83 -43.72 21.67
CA GLY A 260 21.14 -43.27 21.19
C GLY A 260 21.17 -43.03 19.68
N TRP A 261 20.56 -43.91 18.88
CA TRP A 261 20.43 -43.73 17.43
C TRP A 261 19.57 -42.52 17.07
N VAL A 262 18.38 -42.40 17.69
CA VAL A 262 17.49 -41.25 17.48
C VAL A 262 18.15 -39.95 17.94
N GLY A 263 18.88 -39.95 19.05
CA GLY A 263 19.68 -38.81 19.51
C GLY A 263 20.80 -38.44 18.53
N TRP A 264 21.51 -39.42 17.96
CA TRP A 264 22.53 -39.21 16.94
C TRP A 264 21.95 -38.62 15.64
N ARG A 265 20.84 -39.17 15.14
CA ARG A 265 20.12 -38.60 13.98
C ARG A 265 19.56 -37.21 14.28
N THR A 266 19.10 -36.94 15.51
CA THR A 266 18.69 -35.59 15.96
C THR A 266 19.87 -34.61 15.94
N TYR A 267 21.06 -35.03 16.39
CA TYR A 267 22.27 -34.21 16.35
C TYR A 267 22.73 -33.91 14.91
N GLN A 268 22.65 -34.91 14.01
CA GLN A 268 22.91 -34.70 12.58
C GLN A 268 21.95 -33.67 11.97
N ALA A 269 20.63 -33.83 12.21
CA ALA A 269 19.63 -32.87 11.75
C ALA A 269 19.87 -31.45 12.30
N TYR A 270 20.17 -31.32 13.60
CA TYR A 270 20.50 -30.03 14.22
C TYR A 270 21.72 -29.37 13.58
N ARG A 271 22.80 -30.13 13.33
CA ARG A 271 24.01 -29.58 12.72
C ARG A 271 23.74 -29.10 11.29
N ALA A 272 23.11 -29.95 10.47
CA ALA A 272 22.81 -29.62 9.08
C ALA A 272 21.83 -28.42 8.97
N LEU A 273 20.85 -28.30 9.88
CA LEU A 273 19.99 -27.11 9.98
C LEU A 273 20.74 -25.84 10.44
N SER A 274 21.74 -25.97 11.31
CA SER A 274 22.62 -24.86 11.72
C SER A 274 23.47 -24.39 10.55
N ASP A 275 24.06 -25.31 9.79
CA ASP A 275 24.88 -25.01 8.62
C ASP A 275 24.02 -24.40 7.48
N ALA A 276 22.79 -24.88 7.28
CA ALA A 276 21.78 -24.25 6.42
C ALA A 276 21.42 -22.81 6.85
N ALA A 277 21.17 -22.58 8.14
CA ALA A 277 20.85 -21.24 8.66
C ALA A 277 22.01 -20.24 8.51
N ASN A 278 23.26 -20.73 8.61
CA ASN A 278 24.45 -19.96 8.31
C ASN A 278 24.51 -19.58 6.81
N GLN A 279 24.18 -20.51 5.90
CA GLN A 279 24.13 -20.21 4.46
C GLN A 279 23.02 -19.22 4.07
N VAL A 280 21.84 -19.30 4.68
CA VAL A 280 20.79 -18.27 4.48
C VAL A 280 21.30 -16.89 4.91
N THR A 281 22.05 -16.82 6.02
CA THR A 281 22.63 -15.56 6.51
C THR A 281 23.74 -15.02 5.58
N GLN A 282 24.55 -15.91 4.97
CA GLN A 282 25.54 -15.52 3.95
C GLN A 282 24.85 -15.03 2.67
N LEU A 283 23.83 -15.73 2.19
CA LEU A 283 23.05 -15.34 1.01
C LEU A 283 22.38 -13.97 1.20
N GLN A 284 21.80 -13.69 2.37
CA GLN A 284 21.31 -12.36 2.74
C GLN A 284 22.45 -11.31 2.77
N GLY A 285 23.66 -11.68 3.18
CA GLY A 285 24.84 -10.82 3.16
C GLY A 285 25.41 -10.54 1.76
N SER A 286 25.19 -11.43 0.80
CA SER A 286 25.59 -11.28 -0.61
C SER A 286 24.56 -10.57 -1.49
N ILE A 287 23.29 -10.51 -1.07
CA ILE A 287 22.23 -9.77 -1.76
C ILE A 287 22.01 -8.42 -1.04
N ARG A 288 22.97 -7.50 -1.19
CA ARG A 288 22.86 -6.13 -0.62
C ARG A 288 22.00 -5.18 -1.45
N GLY A 289 21.63 -5.60 -2.66
CA GLY A 289 20.74 -4.91 -3.59
C GLY A 289 20.68 -5.67 -4.91
N VAL A 290 19.67 -5.42 -5.74
CA VAL A 290 19.49 -6.13 -7.03
C VAL A 290 20.59 -5.77 -8.05
N ALA A 291 21.27 -4.62 -7.88
CA ALA A 291 22.36 -4.19 -8.76
C ALA A 291 23.70 -4.90 -8.50
N ASP A 292 23.97 -5.32 -7.26
CA ASP A 292 25.30 -5.77 -6.80
C ASP A 292 25.28 -7.22 -6.27
N ILE A 293 24.60 -8.12 -6.99
CA ILE A 293 24.53 -9.54 -6.61
C ILE A 293 25.78 -10.30 -7.06
N ASP A 294 26.56 -10.82 -6.10
CA ASP A 294 27.60 -11.83 -6.37
C ASP A 294 26.93 -13.18 -6.70
N VAL A 295 26.57 -13.36 -7.98
CA VAL A 295 25.88 -14.56 -8.48
C VAL A 295 26.70 -15.84 -8.27
N PRO A 296 28.03 -15.89 -8.49
CA PRO A 296 28.85 -17.06 -8.14
C PRO A 296 28.74 -17.45 -6.66
N SER A 297 28.93 -16.51 -5.73
CA SER A 297 28.83 -16.81 -4.29
C SER A 297 27.40 -17.17 -3.87
N ALA A 298 26.39 -16.48 -4.42
CA ALA A 298 24.99 -16.80 -4.16
C ALA A 298 24.63 -18.22 -4.63
N ARG A 299 25.04 -18.63 -5.83
CA ARG A 299 24.84 -19.99 -6.35
C ARG A 299 25.57 -21.03 -5.50
N ALA A 300 26.77 -20.73 -5.00
CA ALA A 300 27.50 -21.60 -4.07
C ALA A 300 26.76 -21.76 -2.72
N SER A 301 26.28 -20.67 -2.12
CA SER A 301 25.49 -20.73 -0.88
C SER A 301 24.17 -21.47 -1.06
N VAL A 302 23.50 -21.36 -2.22
CA VAL A 302 22.28 -22.13 -2.53
C VAL A 302 22.59 -23.62 -2.65
N ALA A 303 23.70 -24.02 -3.28
CA ALA A 303 24.11 -25.42 -3.36
C ALA A 303 24.40 -26.02 -1.96
N VAL A 304 25.19 -25.33 -1.13
CA VAL A 304 25.48 -25.80 0.24
C VAL A 304 24.22 -25.82 1.12
N LEU A 305 23.27 -24.90 0.90
CA LEU A 305 21.97 -24.90 1.54
C LEU A 305 21.13 -26.13 1.16
N GLN A 306 21.14 -26.54 -0.12
CA GLN A 306 20.47 -27.74 -0.63
C GLN A 306 21.09 -29.03 -0.06
N ASP A 307 22.41 -29.16 -0.07
CA ASP A 307 23.09 -30.31 0.53
C ASP A 307 22.77 -30.42 2.03
N SER A 308 22.83 -29.29 2.75
CA SER A 308 22.54 -29.23 4.19
C SER A 308 21.07 -29.50 4.53
N SER A 309 20.13 -29.08 3.69
CA SER A 309 18.70 -29.35 3.92
C SER A 309 18.37 -30.82 3.64
N SER A 310 18.93 -31.38 2.57
CA SER A 310 18.79 -32.78 2.19
C SER A 310 19.38 -33.71 3.27
N ASP A 311 20.53 -33.35 3.85
CA ASP A 311 21.10 -34.08 5.00
C ASP A 311 20.19 -34.03 6.23
N ALA A 312 19.55 -32.90 6.53
CA ALA A 312 18.59 -32.77 7.63
C ALA A 312 17.30 -33.59 7.37
N VAL A 313 16.82 -33.64 6.12
CA VAL A 313 15.69 -34.49 5.74
C VAL A 313 16.07 -35.96 5.78
N SER A 314 17.28 -36.36 5.37
CA SER A 314 17.78 -37.74 5.52
C SER A 314 17.83 -38.14 7.00
N ALA A 315 18.35 -37.25 7.85
CA ALA A 315 18.48 -37.45 9.29
C ALA A 315 17.11 -37.70 9.96
N THR A 316 16.12 -36.87 9.62
CA THR A 316 14.77 -36.93 10.22
C THR A 316 13.82 -37.93 9.55
N SER A 317 14.10 -38.43 8.34
CA SER A 317 13.27 -39.44 7.66
C SER A 317 13.64 -40.89 7.98
N ASP A 318 14.71 -41.10 8.75
CA ASP A 318 15.16 -42.41 9.26
C ASP A 318 14.01 -43.22 9.92
N PRO A 319 13.88 -44.54 9.65
CA PRO A 319 12.76 -45.34 10.16
C PRO A 319 12.62 -45.36 11.70
N PHE A 320 13.73 -45.34 12.44
CA PHE A 320 13.71 -45.30 13.90
C PHE A 320 13.39 -43.90 14.41
N TYR A 321 13.88 -42.84 13.75
CA TYR A 321 13.48 -41.47 14.01
C TYR A 321 11.96 -41.29 13.83
N ARG A 322 11.41 -41.76 12.70
CA ARG A 322 9.97 -41.73 12.43
C ARG A 322 9.17 -42.53 13.46
N ALA A 323 9.64 -43.70 13.89
CA ALA A 323 9.01 -44.44 14.99
C ALA A 323 9.00 -43.65 16.32
N ALA A 324 10.04 -42.87 16.61
CA ALA A 324 10.11 -42.03 17.80
C ALA A 324 9.18 -40.80 17.77
N THR A 325 8.76 -40.32 16.58
CA THR A 325 7.79 -39.21 16.45
C THR A 325 6.41 -39.52 17.06
N VAL A 326 6.09 -40.79 17.31
CA VAL A 326 4.80 -41.26 17.88
C VAL A 326 4.80 -41.23 19.43
N LEU A 327 5.95 -41.03 20.08
CA LEU A 327 6.05 -41.07 21.55
C LEU A 327 5.44 -39.80 22.19
N PRO A 328 4.49 -39.86 23.15
CA PRO A 328 3.72 -38.67 23.55
C PRO A 328 4.50 -37.50 24.18
N TRP A 329 5.72 -37.75 24.66
CA TRP A 329 6.55 -36.77 25.39
C TRP A 329 7.71 -36.20 24.54
N VAL A 330 8.21 -37.00 23.60
CA VAL A 330 9.41 -36.69 22.77
C VAL A 330 9.00 -36.48 21.31
N GLY A 331 7.96 -37.17 20.86
CA GLY A 331 7.45 -37.19 19.51
C GLY A 331 7.08 -35.84 18.93
N PRO A 332 6.36 -34.94 19.64
CA PRO A 332 6.08 -33.58 19.16
C PRO A 332 7.36 -32.80 18.82
N ASN A 333 8.41 -32.96 19.61
CA ASN A 333 9.70 -32.29 19.39
C ASN A 333 10.44 -32.84 18.17
N LEU A 334 10.46 -34.17 17.99
CA LEU A 334 11.05 -34.79 16.80
C LEU A 334 10.23 -34.50 15.53
N SER A 335 8.91 -34.43 15.64
CA SER A 335 8.00 -34.03 14.56
C SER A 335 8.21 -32.57 14.15
N ALA A 336 8.42 -31.66 15.12
CA ALA A 336 8.76 -30.27 14.84
C ALA A 336 10.12 -30.14 14.13
N ILE A 337 11.15 -30.87 14.57
CA ILE A 337 12.47 -30.88 13.90
C ILE A 337 12.38 -31.46 12.47
N GLN A 338 11.61 -32.53 12.28
CA GLN A 338 11.30 -33.07 10.94
C GLN A 338 10.56 -32.04 10.07
N GLY A 339 9.58 -31.33 10.64
CA GLY A 339 8.85 -30.27 9.96
C GLY A 339 9.75 -29.11 9.54
N ILE A 340 10.68 -28.68 10.40
CA ILE A 340 11.70 -27.67 10.06
C ILE A 340 12.57 -28.17 8.89
N ALA A 341 13.12 -29.39 8.98
CA ALA A 341 13.96 -29.97 7.92
C ALA A 341 13.25 -30.00 6.56
N GLN A 342 12.05 -30.57 6.50
CA GLN A 342 11.22 -30.63 5.28
C GLN A 342 10.81 -29.25 4.74
N THR A 343 10.92 -28.20 5.54
CA THR A 343 10.54 -26.83 5.15
C THR A 343 11.75 -26.06 4.61
N VAL A 344 12.90 -26.14 5.29
CA VAL A 344 14.16 -25.62 4.76
C VAL A 344 14.52 -26.29 3.43
N ASP A 345 14.20 -27.58 3.28
CA ASP A 345 14.48 -28.37 2.07
C ASP A 345 13.57 -28.05 0.88
N GLY A 346 12.26 -27.86 1.11
CA GLY A 346 11.36 -27.37 0.05
C GLY A 346 11.81 -26.01 -0.49
N LEU A 347 12.23 -25.11 0.41
CA LEU A 347 12.67 -23.76 0.08
C LEU A 347 14.07 -23.71 -0.57
N SER A 348 14.99 -24.60 -0.18
CA SER A 348 16.33 -24.68 -0.77
C SER A 348 16.28 -25.13 -2.23
N HIS A 349 15.40 -26.09 -2.55
CA HIS A 349 15.25 -26.65 -3.89
C HIS A 349 14.28 -25.89 -4.81
N THR A 350 13.41 -25.03 -4.28
CA THR A 350 12.45 -24.24 -5.10
C THR A 350 12.66 -22.72 -4.96
N THR A 351 12.33 -22.14 -3.80
CA THR A 351 12.36 -20.70 -3.55
C THR A 351 13.73 -20.07 -3.74
N ALA A 352 14.80 -20.68 -3.22
CA ALA A 352 16.15 -20.13 -3.26
C ALA A 352 16.72 -19.99 -4.70
N PRO A 353 16.69 -21.02 -5.57
CA PRO A 353 17.10 -20.86 -6.97
C PRO A 353 16.15 -19.97 -7.78
N ALA A 354 14.83 -20.08 -7.56
CA ALA A 354 13.83 -19.24 -8.24
C ALA A 354 14.05 -17.74 -7.99
N LEU A 355 14.31 -17.34 -6.74
CA LEU A 355 14.61 -15.96 -6.38
C LEU A 355 15.95 -15.47 -6.97
N LEU A 356 16.96 -16.33 -7.01
CA LEU A 356 18.27 -15.97 -7.55
C LEU A 356 18.22 -15.78 -9.08
N GLU A 357 17.52 -16.64 -9.80
CA GLU A 357 17.38 -16.51 -11.27
C GLU A 357 16.43 -15.36 -11.64
N ALA A 358 15.37 -15.12 -10.86
CA ALA A 358 14.52 -13.95 -11.03
C ALA A 358 15.29 -12.64 -10.78
N ALA A 359 16.16 -12.59 -9.77
CA ALA A 359 16.95 -11.39 -9.45
C ALA A 359 18.07 -11.10 -10.47
N THR A 360 18.57 -12.12 -11.19
CA THR A 360 19.51 -11.91 -12.33
C THR A 360 18.79 -11.61 -13.64
N THR A 361 17.54 -12.06 -13.79
CA THR A 361 16.70 -11.83 -14.98
C THR A 361 16.04 -10.45 -14.96
N VAL A 362 15.46 -10.04 -13.83
CA VAL A 362 14.68 -8.79 -13.67
C VAL A 362 15.53 -7.75 -12.93
N THR A 363 16.64 -7.35 -13.54
CA THR A 363 17.48 -6.25 -13.03
C THR A 363 16.95 -4.89 -13.50
N PRO A 364 17.21 -3.78 -12.77
CA PRO A 364 16.84 -2.44 -13.23
C PRO A 364 17.39 -2.11 -14.62
N ALA A 365 18.62 -2.57 -14.93
CA ALA A 365 19.24 -2.41 -16.25
C ALA A 365 18.50 -3.18 -17.36
N ALA A 366 17.96 -4.38 -17.07
CA ALA A 366 17.15 -5.15 -18.00
C ALA A 366 15.73 -4.59 -18.21
N MET A 367 15.28 -3.67 -17.34
CA MET A 367 13.96 -3.02 -17.41
C MET A 367 13.98 -1.63 -18.07
N VAL A 368 15.15 -1.09 -18.40
CA VAL A 368 15.28 0.21 -19.08
C VAL A 368 14.52 0.18 -20.42
N PRO A 369 13.64 1.16 -20.72
CA PRO A 369 12.90 1.19 -21.98
C PRO A 369 13.82 1.25 -23.20
N VAL A 370 13.68 0.29 -24.12
CA VAL A 370 14.42 0.26 -25.39
C VAL A 370 13.51 0.77 -26.50
N ASN A 371 13.90 1.86 -27.17
CA ASN A 371 13.09 2.53 -28.20
C ASN A 371 11.67 2.96 -27.73
N GLY A 372 11.46 3.18 -26.43
CA GLY A 372 10.15 3.48 -25.85
C GLY A 372 9.28 2.24 -25.55
N ALA A 373 9.87 1.05 -25.55
CA ALA A 373 9.21 -0.18 -25.12
C ALA A 373 9.87 -0.76 -23.86
N ILE A 374 9.06 -1.09 -22.85
CA ILE A 374 9.51 -1.75 -21.62
C ILE A 374 9.81 -3.23 -21.94
N PRO A 375 10.98 -3.79 -21.62
CA PRO A 375 11.30 -5.19 -21.91
C PRO A 375 10.41 -6.16 -21.11
N VAL A 376 9.39 -6.73 -21.76
CA VAL A 376 8.43 -7.65 -21.10
C VAL A 376 8.96 -9.08 -20.97
N ALA A 377 9.86 -9.51 -21.86
CA ALA A 377 10.36 -10.90 -21.89
C ALA A 377 11.04 -11.38 -20.58
N PRO A 378 11.86 -10.57 -19.86
CA PRO A 378 12.41 -10.98 -18.57
C PRO A 378 11.34 -11.14 -17.48
N LEU A 379 10.28 -10.32 -17.50
CA LEU A 379 9.15 -10.42 -16.58
C LEU A 379 8.34 -11.71 -16.82
N VAL A 380 8.13 -12.09 -18.09
CA VAL A 380 7.51 -13.37 -18.46
C VAL A 380 8.36 -14.55 -17.99
N ALA A 381 9.68 -14.50 -18.23
CA ALA A 381 10.60 -15.57 -17.85
C ALA A 381 10.60 -15.83 -16.33
N ALA A 382 10.71 -14.78 -15.51
CA ALA A 382 10.71 -14.90 -14.05
C ALA A 382 9.32 -15.22 -13.44
N SER A 383 8.23 -15.13 -14.21
CA SER A 383 6.87 -15.16 -13.67
C SER A 383 6.48 -16.49 -13.02
N ASN A 384 6.78 -17.62 -13.68
CA ASN A 384 6.44 -18.93 -13.14
C ASN A 384 7.21 -19.23 -11.85
N ASP A 385 8.48 -18.83 -11.80
CA ASP A 385 9.42 -19.13 -10.72
C ASP A 385 9.12 -18.28 -9.48
N LEU A 386 8.89 -16.97 -9.65
CA LEU A 386 8.42 -16.10 -8.55
C LEU A 386 7.07 -16.58 -7.98
N GLN A 387 6.14 -17.00 -8.84
CA GLN A 387 4.87 -17.58 -8.39
C GLN A 387 5.04 -18.95 -7.71
N ALA A 388 6.05 -19.74 -8.05
CA ALA A 388 6.35 -20.99 -7.37
C ALA A 388 6.99 -20.74 -5.99
N ALA A 389 7.91 -19.79 -5.91
CA ALA A 389 8.58 -19.37 -4.69
C ALA A 389 7.59 -18.88 -3.61
N ASP A 390 6.65 -18.00 -3.98
CA ASP A 390 5.59 -17.50 -3.08
C ASP A 390 4.66 -18.64 -2.59
N ARG A 391 4.30 -19.58 -3.47
CA ARG A 391 3.47 -20.75 -3.11
C ARG A 391 4.16 -21.68 -2.11
N GLU A 392 5.46 -21.97 -2.26
CA GLU A 392 6.18 -22.78 -1.26
C GLU A 392 6.37 -21.99 0.04
N VAL A 393 6.66 -20.69 0.01
CA VAL A 393 6.77 -19.85 1.22
C VAL A 393 5.44 -19.79 1.99
N SER A 394 4.32 -19.63 1.30
CA SER A 394 2.98 -19.67 1.90
C SER A 394 2.66 -21.05 2.49
N THR A 395 3.03 -22.13 1.79
CA THR A 395 2.87 -23.52 2.26
C THR A 395 3.74 -23.81 3.48
N ALA A 396 4.99 -23.34 3.47
CA ALA A 396 5.94 -23.41 4.56
C ALA A 396 5.43 -22.68 5.81
N LEU A 397 4.97 -21.43 5.67
CA LEU A 397 4.42 -20.66 6.79
C LEU A 397 3.16 -21.31 7.36
N THR A 398 2.26 -21.82 6.51
CA THR A 398 1.08 -22.59 6.94
C THR A 398 1.48 -23.86 7.70
N ARG A 399 2.50 -24.58 7.23
CA ARG A 399 3.04 -25.78 7.90
C ARG A 399 3.64 -25.45 9.26
N MET A 400 4.39 -24.34 9.37
CA MET A 400 5.04 -23.95 10.63
C MET A 400 4.06 -23.35 11.64
N THR A 401 3.06 -22.57 11.22
CA THR A 401 2.01 -22.03 12.11
C THR A 401 1.11 -23.13 12.68
N GLY A 402 0.95 -24.26 11.98
CA GLY A 402 0.26 -25.45 12.47
C GLY A 402 0.98 -26.25 13.57
N ILE A 403 2.21 -25.89 13.94
CA ILE A 403 2.96 -26.55 15.02
C ILE A 403 2.60 -25.92 16.37
N ASP A 404 1.94 -26.70 17.25
CA ASP A 404 1.73 -26.31 18.64
C ASP A 404 3.08 -26.22 19.39
N ARG A 405 3.44 -24.99 19.78
CA ARG A 405 4.68 -24.70 20.51
C ARG A 405 4.59 -24.96 22.01
N SER A 406 3.40 -25.18 22.58
CA SER A 406 3.21 -25.34 24.02
C SER A 406 3.73 -26.68 24.56
N GLY A 407 3.70 -27.73 23.74
CA GLY A 407 4.27 -29.06 24.03
C GLY A 407 5.75 -29.23 23.68
N LEU A 408 6.43 -28.17 23.24
CA LEU A 408 7.82 -28.22 22.78
C LEU A 408 8.80 -27.79 23.88
N VAL A 409 10.01 -28.37 23.87
CA VAL A 409 11.11 -27.88 24.70
C VAL A 409 11.60 -26.54 24.18
N GLY A 410 11.99 -25.62 25.08
CA GLY A 410 12.32 -24.23 24.76
C GLY A 410 13.15 -24.00 23.49
N PRO A 411 14.29 -24.70 23.28
CA PRO A 411 15.09 -24.55 22.06
C PRO A 411 14.36 -24.92 20.76
N VAL A 412 13.47 -25.94 20.78
CA VAL A 412 12.68 -26.34 19.61
C VAL A 412 11.52 -25.37 19.38
N ALA A 413 10.84 -24.93 20.46
CA ALA A 413 9.83 -23.88 20.39
C ALA A 413 10.39 -22.57 19.80
N GLN A 414 11.61 -22.20 20.20
CA GLN A 414 12.33 -21.03 19.70
C GLN A 414 12.73 -21.20 18.22
N ALA A 415 13.25 -22.36 17.82
CA ALA A 415 13.60 -22.63 16.43
C ALA A 415 12.38 -22.60 15.48
N VAL A 416 11.24 -23.15 15.91
CA VAL A 416 9.97 -23.02 15.18
C VAL A 416 9.55 -21.56 15.06
N GLY A 417 9.63 -20.78 16.14
CA GLY A 417 9.34 -19.34 16.12
C GLY A 417 10.23 -18.56 15.15
N GLN A 418 11.55 -18.71 15.25
CA GLN A 418 12.51 -18.03 14.38
C GLN A 418 12.33 -18.38 12.89
N LEU A 419 11.83 -19.58 12.57
CA LEU A 419 11.46 -19.94 11.20
C LEU A 419 10.09 -19.35 10.79
N GLN A 420 9.09 -19.32 11.68
CA GLN A 420 7.82 -18.59 11.42
C GLN A 420 8.08 -17.11 11.11
N ASP A 421 8.94 -16.45 11.89
CA ASP A 421 9.31 -15.04 11.72
C ASP A 421 10.00 -14.83 10.35
N LYS A 422 11.07 -15.59 10.07
CA LYS A 422 11.80 -15.55 8.79
C LYS A 422 10.93 -15.86 7.56
N LEU A 423 9.94 -16.75 7.70
CA LEU A 423 8.99 -17.06 6.63
C LEU A 423 7.98 -15.93 6.41
N THR A 424 7.62 -15.19 7.46
CA THR A 424 6.75 -14.01 7.37
C THR A 424 7.49 -12.88 6.64
N ASP A 425 8.74 -12.60 7.00
CA ASP A 425 9.60 -11.64 6.30
C ASP A 425 9.76 -12.00 4.80
N LEU A 426 10.00 -13.29 4.52
CA LEU A 426 10.16 -13.81 3.17
C LEU A 426 8.84 -13.76 2.37
N GLN A 427 7.68 -14.00 3.00
CA GLN A 427 6.37 -13.83 2.37
C GLN A 427 6.09 -12.36 2.02
N GLY A 428 6.47 -11.44 2.92
CA GLY A 428 6.40 -9.99 2.68
C GLY A 428 7.24 -9.51 1.49
N THR A 429 8.20 -10.32 1.02
CA THR A 429 9.01 -10.05 -0.17
C THR A 429 8.53 -10.83 -1.41
N THR A 430 8.24 -12.13 -1.24
CA THR A 430 7.85 -13.04 -2.35
C THR A 430 6.44 -12.79 -2.86
N GLY A 431 5.46 -12.51 -1.98
CA GLY A 431 4.07 -12.25 -2.37
C GLY A 431 3.92 -11.05 -3.31
N PRO A 432 4.49 -9.87 -2.98
CA PRO A 432 4.51 -8.72 -3.89
C PRO A 432 5.21 -9.00 -5.22
N ALA A 433 6.36 -9.70 -5.20
CA ALA A 433 7.10 -10.04 -6.41
C ALA A 433 6.29 -11.00 -7.33
N ALA A 434 5.68 -12.04 -6.77
CA ALA A 434 4.82 -12.98 -7.48
C ALA A 434 3.57 -12.31 -8.06
N ARG A 435 2.98 -11.34 -7.34
CA ARG A 435 1.86 -10.52 -7.84
C ARG A 435 2.27 -9.62 -9.00
N ILE A 436 3.39 -8.90 -8.87
CA ILE A 436 3.93 -8.07 -9.96
C ILE A 436 4.19 -8.94 -11.19
N ALA A 437 4.75 -10.14 -11.02
CA ALA A 437 5.03 -11.03 -12.13
C ALA A 437 3.78 -11.69 -12.76
N ARG A 438 2.63 -11.72 -12.06
CA ARG A 438 1.33 -12.04 -12.67
C ARG A 438 0.75 -10.86 -13.45
N LEU A 439 0.74 -9.67 -12.85
CA LEU A 439 0.10 -8.48 -13.41
C LEU A 439 0.90 -7.87 -14.58
N ALA A 440 2.19 -7.60 -14.37
CA ALA A 440 2.97 -6.75 -15.27
C ALA A 440 3.06 -7.28 -16.70
N PRO A 441 3.30 -8.59 -16.98
CA PRO A 441 3.29 -9.08 -18.37
C PRO A 441 1.94 -8.89 -19.07
N ALA A 442 0.84 -9.24 -18.39
CA ALA A 442 -0.51 -9.13 -18.94
C ALA A 442 -0.93 -7.68 -19.19
N MET A 443 -0.54 -6.76 -18.31
CA MET A 443 -0.85 -5.33 -18.43
C MET A 443 0.11 -4.58 -19.38
N LEU A 444 1.32 -5.08 -19.59
CA LEU A 444 2.24 -4.63 -20.65
C LEU A 444 1.95 -5.27 -22.01
N GLY A 445 0.85 -6.02 -22.14
CA GLY A 445 0.38 -6.55 -23.42
C GLY A 445 1.23 -7.69 -23.98
N ALA A 446 1.78 -8.57 -23.12
CA ALA A 446 2.51 -9.77 -23.54
C ALA A 446 1.67 -10.72 -24.43
N ASP A 447 0.36 -10.79 -24.17
CA ASP A 447 -0.61 -11.60 -24.93
C ASP A 447 -1.34 -10.80 -26.03
N GLY A 448 -0.94 -9.53 -26.25
CA GLY A 448 -1.53 -8.61 -27.23
C GLY A 448 -1.88 -7.23 -26.66
N ALA A 449 -2.15 -6.29 -27.57
CA ALA A 449 -2.35 -4.88 -27.25
C ALA A 449 -3.49 -4.61 -26.25
N ARG A 450 -3.17 -3.85 -25.19
CA ARG A 450 -4.09 -3.32 -24.17
C ARG A 450 -4.32 -1.84 -24.37
N SER A 451 -5.46 -1.30 -23.91
CA SER A 451 -5.70 0.15 -23.88
C SER A 451 -6.11 0.64 -22.50
N TYR A 452 -5.51 1.74 -22.05
CA TYR A 452 -5.72 2.32 -20.71
C TYR A 452 -6.09 3.80 -20.79
N LEU A 453 -6.95 4.27 -19.90
CA LEU A 453 -7.13 5.71 -19.68
C LEU A 453 -6.20 6.16 -18.55
N VAL A 454 -5.24 7.04 -18.84
CA VAL A 454 -4.51 7.79 -17.82
C VAL A 454 -5.27 9.09 -17.56
N VAL A 455 -5.81 9.26 -16.36
CA VAL A 455 -6.44 10.51 -15.91
C VAL A 455 -5.46 11.33 -15.07
N PHE A 456 -5.31 12.61 -15.42
CA PHE A 456 -4.42 13.53 -14.73
C PHE A 456 -5.21 14.32 -13.69
N GLN A 457 -4.88 14.12 -12.42
CA GLN A 457 -5.57 14.74 -11.31
C GLN A 457 -5.06 16.16 -11.05
N ASN A 458 -5.96 17.15 -11.13
CA ASN A 458 -5.65 18.53 -10.77
C ASN A 458 -5.93 18.74 -9.26
N LEU A 459 -4.88 18.66 -8.45
CA LEU A 459 -4.95 18.79 -6.98
C LEU A 459 -5.37 20.18 -6.48
N ALA A 460 -5.38 21.22 -7.34
CA ALA A 460 -5.89 22.54 -6.98
C ALA A 460 -7.42 22.54 -6.82
N GLU A 461 -8.11 21.57 -7.41
CA GLU A 461 -9.54 21.28 -7.24
C GLU A 461 -9.71 19.90 -6.59
N PRO A 462 -9.55 19.78 -5.25
CA PRO A 462 -9.58 18.50 -4.55
C PRO A 462 -10.80 17.63 -4.87
N ARG A 463 -10.54 16.33 -4.97
CA ARG A 463 -11.55 15.26 -4.99
C ARG A 463 -11.04 14.13 -4.09
N ALA A 464 -11.91 13.23 -3.65
CA ALA A 464 -11.55 12.28 -2.60
C ALA A 464 -10.28 11.46 -2.90
N THR A 465 -10.06 11.05 -4.17
CA THR A 465 -8.87 10.32 -4.62
C THR A 465 -7.63 11.19 -4.91
N GLY A 466 -7.66 12.49 -4.56
CA GLY A 466 -6.61 13.49 -4.79
C GLY A 466 -7.17 14.78 -5.42
N GLY A 467 -7.25 14.83 -6.74
CA GLY A 467 -7.73 15.98 -7.52
C GLY A 467 -8.77 15.62 -8.57
N ILE A 468 -9.46 16.64 -9.10
CA ILE A 468 -10.43 16.51 -10.20
C ILE A 468 -9.79 15.88 -11.45
N PHE A 469 -10.52 15.00 -12.16
CA PHE A 469 -10.05 14.36 -13.40
C PHE A 469 -10.08 15.35 -14.58
N GLY A 470 -9.22 16.38 -14.53
CA GLY A 470 -9.27 17.53 -15.43
C GLY A 470 -8.92 17.22 -16.90
N SER A 471 -8.04 16.24 -17.13
CA SER A 471 -7.69 15.74 -18.46
C SER A 471 -7.38 14.25 -18.44
N TYR A 472 -7.37 13.63 -19.61
CA TYR A 472 -6.98 12.24 -19.79
C TYR A 472 -6.14 12.03 -21.07
N ALA A 473 -5.42 10.92 -21.11
CA ALA A 473 -4.87 10.32 -22.32
C ALA A 473 -5.34 8.86 -22.43
N ARG A 474 -5.72 8.39 -23.62
CA ARG A 474 -5.87 6.95 -23.89
C ARG A 474 -4.55 6.42 -24.43
N LEU A 475 -3.90 5.57 -23.64
CA LEU A 475 -2.71 4.84 -24.05
C LEU A 475 -3.10 3.53 -24.74
N VAL A 476 -2.23 3.04 -25.61
CA VAL A 476 -2.18 1.65 -26.08
C VAL A 476 -0.81 1.09 -25.75
N VAL A 477 -0.77 -0.09 -25.12
CA VAL A 477 0.43 -0.82 -24.73
C VAL A 477 0.44 -2.17 -25.44
N ASP A 478 1.46 -2.44 -26.25
CA ASP A 478 1.56 -3.66 -27.06
C ASP A 478 2.98 -4.23 -26.95
N HIS A 479 3.13 -5.44 -26.40
CA HIS A 479 4.42 -6.07 -26.12
C HIS A 479 5.43 -5.14 -25.40
N GLY A 480 4.93 -4.29 -24.50
CA GLY A 480 5.68 -3.29 -23.74
C GLY A 480 5.90 -1.95 -24.43
N ALA A 481 5.62 -1.81 -25.73
CA ALA A 481 5.67 -0.54 -26.45
C ALA A 481 4.44 0.33 -26.09
N ILE A 482 4.68 1.54 -25.59
CA ILE A 482 3.60 2.43 -25.12
C ILE A 482 3.40 3.57 -26.12
N SER A 483 2.14 3.82 -26.50
CA SER A 483 1.75 4.90 -27.42
C SER A 483 0.55 5.69 -26.90
N VAL A 484 0.52 7.00 -27.16
CA VAL A 484 -0.63 7.87 -26.89
C VAL A 484 -1.55 7.85 -28.10
N ALA A 485 -2.76 7.29 -27.96
CA ALA A 485 -3.71 7.14 -29.06
C ALA A 485 -4.72 8.31 -29.16
N GLU A 486 -5.09 8.93 -28.04
CA GLU A 486 -5.71 10.25 -27.98
C GLU A 486 -5.49 10.91 -26.60
N GLN A 487 -5.70 12.23 -26.49
CA GLN A 487 -5.71 12.93 -25.20
C GLN A 487 -6.60 14.18 -25.26
N GLY A 488 -7.07 14.67 -24.11
CA GLY A 488 -7.90 15.87 -24.04
C GLY A 488 -8.31 16.30 -22.63
N ALA A 489 -8.83 17.53 -22.52
CA ALA A 489 -9.48 18.02 -21.31
C ALA A 489 -10.84 17.33 -21.15
N SER A 490 -11.08 16.70 -19.99
CA SER A 490 -12.23 15.80 -19.77
C SER A 490 -13.55 16.53 -19.97
N SER A 491 -13.71 17.73 -19.40
CA SER A 491 -14.92 18.55 -19.53
C SER A 491 -15.25 18.99 -20.97
N ARG A 492 -14.30 18.94 -21.90
CA ARG A 492 -14.51 19.31 -23.32
C ARG A 492 -14.64 18.12 -24.26
N THR A 493 -13.93 17.02 -23.97
CA THR A 493 -13.90 15.81 -24.83
C THR A 493 -14.80 14.67 -24.32
N LEU A 494 -15.22 14.75 -23.07
CA LEU A 494 -16.26 13.95 -22.43
C LEU A 494 -17.25 14.92 -21.73
N PRO A 495 -18.08 15.66 -22.50
CA PRO A 495 -19.05 16.60 -21.93
C PRO A 495 -20.15 15.88 -21.15
N GLU A 496 -20.89 16.65 -20.34
CA GLU A 496 -21.86 16.17 -19.36
C GLU A 496 -22.90 15.19 -19.90
N PHE A 497 -23.41 14.33 -19.02
CA PHE A 497 -24.43 13.34 -19.30
C PHE A 497 -25.78 13.82 -18.79
N ASP A 498 -26.68 14.16 -19.71
CA ASP A 498 -28.09 14.35 -19.43
C ASP A 498 -28.94 13.42 -20.33
N PRO A 499 -29.73 12.50 -19.77
CA PRO A 499 -29.80 12.17 -18.34
C PRO A 499 -28.47 11.60 -17.80
N PRO A 500 -28.18 11.74 -16.48
CA PRO A 500 -27.00 11.16 -15.86
C PRO A 500 -26.93 9.63 -15.99
N LEU A 501 -25.72 9.08 -16.08
CA LEU A 501 -25.53 7.63 -16.05
C LEU A 501 -25.93 7.04 -14.69
N SER A 502 -26.45 5.80 -14.73
CA SER A 502 -26.86 5.07 -13.54
C SER A 502 -25.69 4.78 -12.60
N LEU A 503 -25.69 5.44 -11.43
CA LEU A 503 -24.68 5.26 -10.39
C LEU A 503 -24.70 3.84 -9.78
N PRO A 504 -23.51 3.22 -9.53
CA PRO A 504 -23.41 1.97 -8.78
C PRO A 504 -23.96 2.09 -7.34
N PRO A 505 -24.47 0.99 -6.72
CA PRO A 505 -25.11 1.05 -5.40
C PRO A 505 -24.22 1.56 -4.24
N ILE A 506 -22.89 1.43 -4.37
CA ILE A 506 -21.92 1.96 -3.40
C ILE A 506 -21.85 3.50 -3.40
N VAL A 507 -22.34 4.17 -4.46
CA VAL A 507 -22.29 5.63 -4.59
C VAL A 507 -23.46 6.27 -3.87
N SER A 508 -23.20 6.92 -2.73
CA SER A 508 -24.24 7.59 -1.95
C SER A 508 -24.75 8.86 -2.64
N ARG A 509 -25.91 8.75 -3.32
CA ARG A 509 -26.64 9.92 -3.85
C ARG A 509 -27.01 10.93 -2.77
N THR A 510 -27.10 10.51 -1.50
CA THR A 510 -27.31 11.38 -0.33
C THR A 510 -26.14 12.34 -0.10
N LEU A 511 -24.91 11.96 -0.48
CA LEU A 511 -23.73 12.83 -0.40
C LEU A 511 -23.45 13.57 -1.72
N TYR A 512 -23.61 12.89 -2.87
CA TYR A 512 -23.07 13.35 -4.15
C TYR A 512 -24.15 13.76 -5.18
N GLY A 513 -25.43 13.57 -4.87
CA GLY A 513 -26.52 13.66 -5.84
C GLY A 513 -26.26 12.72 -7.02
N ASP A 514 -26.55 13.21 -8.24
CA ASP A 514 -26.19 12.53 -9.49
C ASP A 514 -24.89 13.08 -10.12
N LEU A 515 -24.10 13.91 -9.41
CA LEU A 515 -22.90 14.56 -9.97
C LEU A 515 -21.88 13.57 -10.57
N PRO A 516 -21.52 12.45 -9.91
CA PRO A 516 -20.58 11.48 -10.49
C PRO A 516 -21.14 10.79 -11.74
N GLY A 517 -22.46 10.78 -11.93
CA GLY A 517 -23.15 10.21 -13.09
C GLY A 517 -23.37 11.23 -14.21
N ARG A 518 -23.30 12.54 -13.92
CA ARG A 518 -23.43 13.63 -14.89
C ARG A 518 -22.08 14.11 -15.41
N TYR A 519 -21.08 14.29 -14.55
CA TYR A 519 -19.82 14.94 -14.90
C TYR A 519 -18.63 13.96 -14.83
N PRO A 520 -17.96 13.66 -15.96
CA PRO A 520 -16.75 12.82 -15.98
C PRO A 520 -15.59 13.35 -15.14
N THR A 521 -15.62 14.63 -14.79
CA THR A 521 -14.68 15.28 -13.86
C THR A 521 -14.94 14.95 -12.38
N ASP A 522 -16.17 14.56 -12.02
CA ASP A 522 -16.64 14.35 -10.63
C ASP A 522 -16.89 12.89 -10.28
N VAL A 523 -16.50 11.97 -11.17
CA VAL A 523 -16.57 10.51 -10.94
C VAL A 523 -15.82 10.05 -9.68
N ASN A 524 -14.89 10.85 -9.16
CA ASN A 524 -14.05 10.57 -7.99
C ASN A 524 -14.39 11.41 -6.75
N LEU A 525 -15.65 11.87 -6.63
CA LEU A 525 -16.17 12.46 -5.39
C LEU A 525 -16.23 11.43 -4.22
N MET A 526 -16.25 10.13 -4.51
CA MET A 526 -16.05 9.06 -3.52
C MET A 526 -14.57 8.65 -3.45
N PRO A 527 -14.05 8.22 -2.28
CA PRO A 527 -12.66 7.83 -2.13
C PRO A 527 -12.30 6.48 -2.76
N ASP A 528 -13.29 5.66 -3.12
CA ASP A 528 -13.06 4.36 -3.75
C ASP A 528 -12.67 4.53 -5.23
N PHE A 529 -11.38 4.39 -5.53
CA PHE A 529 -10.88 4.55 -6.90
C PHE A 529 -11.42 3.51 -7.89
N PRO A 530 -11.57 2.21 -7.57
CA PRO A 530 -12.15 1.23 -8.51
C PRO A 530 -13.55 1.62 -8.98
N THR A 531 -14.40 2.15 -8.10
CA THR A 531 -15.73 2.66 -8.48
C THR A 531 -15.63 3.88 -9.40
N ALA A 532 -14.77 4.85 -9.06
CA ALA A 532 -14.54 6.05 -9.87
C ALA A 532 -14.00 5.71 -11.28
N ALA A 533 -13.04 4.80 -11.34
CA ALA A 533 -12.42 4.28 -12.56
C ALA A 533 -13.44 3.55 -13.46
N GLN A 534 -14.27 2.66 -12.91
CA GLN A 534 -15.34 1.98 -13.64
C GLN A 534 -16.34 2.98 -14.25
N LEU A 535 -16.71 4.00 -13.48
CA LEU A 535 -17.66 5.02 -13.94
C LEU A 535 -17.04 5.90 -15.05
N PHE A 536 -15.77 6.27 -14.93
CA PHE A 536 -15.03 6.99 -15.98
C PHE A 536 -14.85 6.16 -17.25
N ALA A 537 -14.44 4.89 -17.13
CA ALA A 537 -14.28 3.97 -18.26
C ALA A 537 -15.62 3.74 -18.98
N ARG A 538 -16.72 3.64 -18.24
CA ARG A 538 -18.07 3.60 -18.83
C ARG A 538 -18.40 4.90 -19.56
N MET A 539 -18.22 6.05 -18.94
CA MET A 539 -18.46 7.35 -19.58
C MET A 539 -17.63 7.53 -20.86
N TYR A 540 -16.38 7.07 -20.85
CA TYR A 540 -15.53 7.03 -22.03
C TYR A 540 -16.13 6.15 -23.13
N ALA A 541 -16.50 4.90 -22.82
CA ALA A 541 -17.09 3.98 -23.79
C ALA A 541 -18.41 4.50 -24.39
N GLU A 542 -19.30 5.07 -23.57
CA GLU A 542 -20.59 5.66 -23.99
C GLU A 542 -20.42 6.93 -24.86
N ARG A 543 -19.26 7.62 -24.78
CA ARG A 543 -18.95 8.83 -25.57
C ARG A 543 -18.08 8.57 -26.80
N LYS A 544 -17.25 7.52 -26.78
CA LYS A 544 -16.20 7.24 -27.78
C LYS A 544 -16.39 5.94 -28.54
N GLY A 545 -17.32 5.07 -28.12
CA GLY A 545 -17.56 3.77 -28.74
C GLY A 545 -16.44 2.73 -28.50
N ALA A 546 -15.52 2.98 -27.56
CA ALA A 546 -14.37 2.14 -27.29
C ALA A 546 -14.26 1.82 -25.79
N ALA A 547 -14.15 0.54 -25.45
CA ALA A 547 -13.81 0.08 -24.11
C ALA A 547 -12.29 0.20 -23.86
N VAL A 548 -11.88 0.04 -22.59
CA VAL A 548 -10.48 0.03 -22.15
C VAL A 548 -10.25 -1.07 -21.12
N ASP A 549 -9.04 -1.61 -21.09
CA ASP A 549 -8.58 -2.64 -20.15
C ASP A 549 -8.38 -2.13 -18.73
N GLY A 550 -8.31 -0.81 -18.53
CA GLY A 550 -8.19 -0.22 -17.20
C GLY A 550 -8.10 1.31 -17.20
N VAL A 551 -7.97 1.86 -15.99
CA VAL A 551 -7.78 3.29 -15.74
C VAL A 551 -6.66 3.48 -14.72
N LEU A 552 -5.70 4.34 -15.05
CA LEU A 552 -4.65 4.82 -14.18
C LEU A 552 -4.96 6.28 -13.80
N ALA A 553 -4.84 6.67 -12.54
CA ALA A 553 -4.82 8.07 -12.14
C ALA A 553 -3.44 8.47 -11.62
N ILE A 554 -3.00 9.68 -11.98
CA ILE A 554 -1.71 10.23 -11.57
C ILE A 554 -1.80 11.74 -11.32
N ASP A 555 -1.09 12.25 -10.31
CA ASP A 555 -0.98 13.68 -10.02
C ASP A 555 0.40 14.29 -10.42
N PRO A 556 0.52 15.64 -10.53
CA PRO A 556 1.81 16.29 -10.86
C PRO A 556 2.94 16.08 -9.86
N VAL A 557 2.63 15.76 -8.59
CA VAL A 557 3.64 15.49 -7.56
C VAL A 557 4.26 14.10 -7.79
N ALA A 558 3.46 13.10 -8.15
CA ALA A 558 3.92 11.79 -8.59
C ALA A 558 4.78 11.88 -9.86
N LEU A 559 4.36 12.66 -10.87
CA LEU A 559 5.18 12.95 -12.04
C LEU A 559 6.51 13.63 -11.65
N GLY A 560 6.49 14.53 -10.66
CA GLY A 560 7.69 15.14 -10.10
C GLY A 560 8.65 14.14 -9.42
N TYR A 561 8.17 12.98 -8.95
CA TYR A 561 9.04 11.90 -8.45
C TYR A 561 9.70 11.10 -9.58
N MET A 562 9.01 10.95 -10.72
CA MET A 562 9.53 10.24 -11.90
C MET A 562 10.56 11.09 -12.67
N LEU A 563 10.41 12.41 -12.65
CA LEU A 563 11.36 13.35 -13.27
C LEU A 563 12.61 13.64 -12.39
N GLN A 564 12.94 12.79 -11.41
CA GLN A 564 14.12 12.98 -10.55
C GLN A 564 15.40 12.53 -11.29
N GLY A 565 16.21 13.51 -11.70
CA GLY A 565 17.41 13.26 -12.51
C GLY A 565 17.17 13.34 -14.02
N ALA A 566 15.94 13.64 -14.46
CA ALA A 566 15.67 14.02 -15.83
C ALA A 566 16.18 15.46 -16.12
N ASP A 567 16.63 15.70 -17.35
CA ASP A 567 16.99 17.05 -17.80
C ASP A 567 15.78 18.00 -17.84
N PRO A 568 15.96 19.33 -17.64
CA PRO A 568 14.87 20.29 -17.71
C PRO A 568 14.14 20.30 -19.07
N ILE A 569 12.83 20.10 -19.03
CA ILE A 569 11.99 19.95 -20.22
C ILE A 569 11.38 21.30 -20.59
N ASP A 570 11.90 21.99 -21.61
CA ASP A 570 11.27 23.20 -22.13
C ASP A 570 9.86 22.92 -22.67
N ILE A 571 8.86 23.66 -22.18
CA ILE A 571 7.46 23.61 -22.62
C ILE A 571 7.00 24.93 -23.28
N GLY A 572 7.93 25.84 -23.55
CA GLY A 572 7.69 27.15 -24.16
C GLY A 572 7.34 28.24 -23.15
N ARG A 573 7.24 29.49 -23.62
CA ARG A 573 7.06 30.69 -22.77
C ARG A 573 8.12 30.80 -21.64
N GLY A 574 9.33 30.29 -21.87
CA GLY A 574 10.41 30.25 -20.89
C GLY A 574 10.12 29.39 -19.65
N GLN A 575 9.13 28.49 -19.72
CA GLN A 575 8.81 27.56 -18.64
C GLN A 575 9.49 26.21 -18.91
N GLN A 576 10.09 25.61 -17.89
CA GLN A 576 10.72 24.30 -17.95
C GLN A 576 10.14 23.40 -16.87
N LEU A 577 9.74 22.17 -17.22
CA LEU A 577 9.37 21.16 -16.23
C LEU A 577 10.63 20.49 -15.67
N THR A 578 10.68 20.41 -14.35
CA THR A 578 11.61 19.60 -13.58
C THR A 578 10.82 18.88 -12.48
N SER A 579 11.47 17.98 -11.73
CA SER A 579 10.94 17.38 -10.51
C SER A 579 10.43 18.39 -9.46
N SER A 580 10.91 19.64 -9.48
CA SER A 580 10.51 20.69 -8.54
C SER A 580 9.49 21.69 -9.11
N THR A 581 9.52 21.99 -10.41
CA THR A 581 8.64 23.02 -11.01
C THR A 581 7.30 22.48 -11.51
N ILE A 582 7.21 21.19 -11.86
CA ILE A 582 6.04 20.61 -12.54
C ILE A 582 4.72 20.85 -11.80
N THR A 583 4.71 20.70 -10.47
CA THR A 583 3.53 20.89 -9.63
C THR A 583 3.04 22.33 -9.62
N GLU A 584 3.94 23.32 -9.48
CA GLU A 584 3.57 24.74 -9.53
C GLU A 584 3.10 25.13 -10.94
N ILE A 585 3.80 24.64 -11.97
CA ILE A 585 3.51 24.97 -13.36
C ILE A 585 2.11 24.52 -13.75
N LEU A 586 1.78 23.25 -13.52
CA LEU A 586 0.52 22.65 -13.97
C LEU A 586 -0.69 23.02 -13.08
N LEU A 587 -0.47 23.40 -11.82
CA LEU A 587 -1.56 23.65 -10.86
C LEU A 587 -1.77 25.13 -10.49
N SER A 588 -0.84 26.03 -10.85
CA SER A 588 -0.98 27.48 -10.58
C SER A 588 -0.47 28.36 -11.72
N ARG A 589 0.81 28.23 -12.12
CA ARG A 589 1.44 29.17 -13.06
C ARG A 589 0.74 29.24 -14.40
N VAL A 590 0.26 28.10 -14.91
CA VAL A 590 -0.53 28.02 -16.16
C VAL A 590 -1.78 28.93 -16.15
N TYR A 591 -2.42 29.13 -14.99
CA TYR A 591 -3.61 30.01 -14.88
C TYR A 591 -3.26 31.50 -14.74
N GLN A 592 -1.98 31.82 -14.54
CA GLN A 592 -1.42 33.18 -14.59
C GLN A 592 -0.91 33.52 -16.00
N LEU A 593 -0.43 32.52 -16.75
CA LEU A 593 0.02 32.64 -18.15
C LEU A 593 -1.14 32.71 -19.16
N PHE A 594 -2.33 32.28 -18.73
CA PHE A 594 -3.56 32.22 -19.52
C PHE A 594 -4.77 32.59 -18.63
N PRO A 595 -4.86 33.85 -18.16
CA PRO A 595 -5.85 34.26 -17.17
C PRO A 595 -7.27 34.41 -17.75
N GLU A 596 -7.41 34.71 -19.05
CA GLU A 596 -8.69 35.09 -19.64
C GLU A 596 -9.53 33.88 -20.07
N PRO A 597 -10.88 33.97 -20.05
CA PRO A 597 -11.75 32.93 -20.60
C PRO A 597 -11.47 32.62 -22.09
N SER A 598 -11.02 33.61 -22.87
CA SER A 598 -10.59 33.46 -24.26
C SER A 598 -9.35 32.59 -24.44
N ASP A 599 -8.49 32.50 -23.43
CA ASP A 599 -7.24 31.75 -23.51
C ASP A 599 -7.44 30.24 -23.41
N ALA A 600 -8.65 29.76 -23.16
CA ALA A 600 -8.94 28.36 -22.84
C ALA A 600 -8.33 27.36 -23.83
N GLN A 601 -8.39 27.64 -25.13
CA GLN A 601 -7.79 26.75 -26.14
C GLN A 601 -6.25 26.82 -26.12
N ALA A 602 -5.64 27.97 -25.86
CA ALA A 602 -4.19 28.14 -25.80
C ALA A 602 -3.60 27.51 -24.52
N ARG A 603 -4.27 27.70 -23.39
CA ARG A 603 -3.97 27.09 -22.09
C ARG A 603 -4.00 25.56 -22.15
N ASP A 604 -5.09 25.01 -22.68
CA ASP A 604 -5.25 23.56 -22.77
C ASP A 604 -4.28 22.96 -23.80
N SER A 605 -3.91 23.70 -24.85
CA SER A 605 -2.83 23.30 -25.79
C SER A 605 -1.46 23.28 -25.12
N PHE A 606 -1.17 24.25 -24.24
CA PHE A 606 0.06 24.29 -23.44
C PHE A 606 0.12 23.12 -22.43
N LEU A 607 -0.98 22.83 -21.72
CA LEU A 607 -1.09 21.65 -20.87
C LEU A 607 -0.90 20.35 -21.66
N SER A 608 -1.57 20.22 -22.80
CA SER A 608 -1.45 19.07 -23.72
C SER A 608 0.00 18.84 -24.17
N ALA A 609 0.73 19.91 -24.52
CA ALA A 609 2.14 19.83 -24.90
C ALA A 609 3.07 19.52 -23.70
N ALA A 610 2.78 20.08 -22.53
CA ALA A 610 3.53 19.82 -21.30
C ALA A 610 3.38 18.36 -20.84
N THR A 611 2.15 17.81 -20.85
CA THR A 611 1.88 16.39 -20.58
C THR A 611 2.57 15.47 -21.58
N ALA A 612 2.49 15.78 -22.89
CA ALA A 612 3.14 14.97 -23.92
C ALA A 612 4.66 14.92 -23.74
N LYS A 613 5.31 16.07 -23.47
CA LYS A 613 6.76 16.14 -23.23
C LYS A 613 7.19 15.50 -21.90
N ALA A 614 6.38 15.62 -20.84
CA ALA A 614 6.66 14.94 -19.57
C ALA A 614 6.54 13.41 -19.70
N PHE A 615 5.53 12.93 -20.43
CA PHE A 615 5.38 11.51 -20.76
C PHE A 615 6.52 11.01 -21.66
N GLU A 616 6.93 11.79 -22.65
CA GLU A 616 8.10 11.50 -23.49
C GLU A 616 9.38 11.36 -22.64
N ALA A 617 9.61 12.26 -21.70
CA ALA A 617 10.76 12.17 -20.81
C ALA A 617 10.73 10.89 -19.94
N VAL A 618 9.61 10.60 -19.27
CA VAL A 618 9.47 9.38 -18.44
C VAL A 618 9.52 8.07 -19.26
N THR A 619 9.24 8.11 -20.57
CA THR A 619 9.32 6.91 -21.44
C THR A 619 10.60 6.79 -22.27
N ARG A 620 11.46 7.83 -22.29
CA ARG A 620 12.74 7.85 -23.03
C ARG A 620 13.96 8.14 -22.16
N SER A 621 13.76 8.47 -20.88
CA SER A 621 14.81 8.67 -19.88
C SER A 621 15.71 7.43 -19.78
N PRO A 622 17.04 7.58 -19.99
CA PRO A 622 18.02 6.56 -19.62
C PRO A 622 18.50 6.73 -18.16
N ASN A 623 17.88 7.64 -17.38
CA ASN A 623 18.45 8.17 -16.14
C ASN A 623 17.91 7.42 -14.91
N ASP A 624 18.64 6.38 -14.51
CA ASP A 624 18.37 5.52 -13.33
C ASP A 624 16.91 5.02 -13.24
N ALA A 625 16.63 3.88 -13.90
CA ALA A 625 15.37 3.14 -13.72
C ALA A 625 15.07 2.80 -12.24
N SER A 626 16.08 2.79 -11.35
CA SER A 626 15.88 2.65 -9.91
C SER A 626 15.31 3.92 -9.28
N ALA A 627 15.58 5.12 -9.81
CA ALA A 627 14.95 6.38 -9.40
C ALA A 627 13.49 6.42 -9.81
N GLU A 628 13.19 6.03 -11.05
CA GLU A 628 11.82 5.92 -11.56
C GLU A 628 11.01 4.89 -10.75
N LEU A 629 11.60 3.72 -10.44
CA LEU A 629 10.98 2.71 -9.58
C LEU A 629 10.76 3.21 -8.14
N ARG A 630 11.73 3.94 -7.55
CA ARG A 630 11.55 4.62 -6.24
C ARG A 630 10.41 5.64 -6.31
N GLY A 631 10.31 6.40 -7.41
CA GLY A 631 9.26 7.39 -7.65
C GLY A 631 7.87 6.77 -7.79
N LEU A 632 7.73 5.71 -8.57
CA LEU A 632 6.52 4.90 -8.72
C LEU A 632 6.06 4.29 -7.38
N THR A 633 7.00 3.66 -6.65
CA THR A 633 6.74 3.07 -5.32
C THR A 633 6.23 4.13 -4.35
N ARG A 634 6.90 5.30 -4.31
CA ARG A 634 6.48 6.43 -3.47
C ARG A 634 5.12 6.99 -3.89
N ALA A 635 4.87 7.12 -5.18
CA ALA A 635 3.59 7.63 -5.69
C ALA A 635 2.43 6.69 -5.33
N SER A 636 2.63 5.37 -5.38
CA SER A 636 1.66 4.39 -4.89
C SER A 636 1.43 4.52 -3.38
N ALA A 637 2.49 4.62 -2.58
CA ALA A 637 2.40 4.69 -1.12
C ALA A 637 1.80 6.02 -0.60
N GLU A 638 1.96 7.12 -1.34
CA GLU A 638 1.26 8.39 -1.07
C GLU A 638 -0.15 8.45 -1.69
N GLY A 639 -0.65 7.39 -2.32
CA GLY A 639 -1.97 7.34 -2.96
C GLY A 639 -2.12 8.22 -4.21
N ARG A 640 -1.00 8.68 -4.78
CA ARG A 640 -0.90 9.62 -5.92
C ARG A 640 -0.85 8.95 -7.29
N LEU A 641 -0.59 7.65 -7.29
CA LEU A 641 -0.66 6.76 -8.45
C LEU A 641 -1.68 5.68 -8.12
N LEU A 642 -2.76 5.59 -8.88
CA LEU A 642 -3.86 4.66 -8.65
C LEU A 642 -4.19 3.88 -9.92
N LEU A 643 -4.53 2.59 -9.83
CA LEU A 643 -4.73 1.69 -10.97
C LEU A 643 -5.94 0.76 -10.76
N TRP A 644 -6.81 0.69 -11.75
CA TRP A 644 -7.93 -0.24 -11.84
C TRP A 644 -7.87 -1.01 -13.16
N SER A 645 -8.18 -2.31 -13.12
CA SER A 645 -8.31 -3.16 -14.31
C SER A 645 -9.77 -3.60 -14.55
N ALA A 646 -10.17 -3.62 -15.82
CA ALA A 646 -11.43 -4.21 -16.29
C ALA A 646 -11.44 -5.74 -16.20
N HIS A 647 -10.27 -6.38 -16.02
CA HIS A 647 -10.12 -7.83 -15.97
C HIS A 647 -10.23 -8.32 -14.51
N PRO A 648 -11.26 -9.11 -14.14
CA PRO A 648 -11.53 -9.42 -12.72
C PRO A 648 -10.39 -10.10 -11.97
N ALA A 649 -9.57 -10.92 -12.66
CA ALA A 649 -8.41 -11.58 -12.05
C ALA A 649 -7.27 -10.59 -11.76
N GLU A 650 -7.00 -9.65 -12.67
CA GLU A 650 -6.04 -8.57 -12.45
C GLU A 650 -6.52 -7.65 -11.31
N GLN A 651 -7.79 -7.27 -11.32
CA GLN A 651 -8.36 -6.41 -10.28
C GLN A 651 -8.40 -7.08 -8.90
N GLN A 652 -8.54 -8.41 -8.81
CA GLN A 652 -8.46 -9.14 -7.55
C GLN A 652 -7.04 -9.08 -6.94
N ASP A 653 -5.99 -9.16 -7.76
CA ASP A 653 -4.61 -8.99 -7.28
C ASP A 653 -4.31 -7.53 -6.94
N LEU A 654 -4.76 -6.57 -7.77
CA LEU A 654 -4.64 -5.13 -7.51
C LEU A 654 -5.32 -4.73 -6.19
N ALA A 655 -6.53 -5.21 -5.90
CA ALA A 655 -7.29 -4.85 -4.69
C ALA A 655 -6.53 -5.08 -3.38
N ALA A 656 -5.57 -6.01 -3.36
CA ALA A 656 -4.69 -6.29 -2.22
C ALA A 656 -3.38 -5.47 -2.23
N THR A 657 -3.36 -4.31 -2.90
CA THR A 657 -2.22 -3.38 -3.00
C THR A 657 -2.69 -1.92 -2.90
N GLU A 658 -1.83 -1.04 -2.36
CA GLU A 658 -2.18 0.38 -2.14
C GLU A 658 -2.43 1.13 -3.46
N ILE A 659 -1.83 0.70 -4.60
CA ILE A 659 -2.11 1.27 -5.93
C ILE A 659 -3.57 1.06 -6.38
N SER A 660 -4.35 0.13 -5.83
CA SER A 660 -5.76 0.02 -6.26
C SER A 660 -6.64 1.18 -5.81
N GLY A 661 -6.22 1.99 -4.82
CA GLY A 661 -7.05 3.07 -4.26
C GLY A 661 -8.40 2.62 -3.69
N GLN A 662 -8.53 1.33 -3.36
CA GLN A 662 -9.72 0.77 -2.71
C GLN A 662 -9.64 1.01 -1.20
N LEU A 663 -10.78 1.30 -0.56
CA LEU A 663 -10.86 1.20 0.89
C LEU A 663 -10.88 -0.29 1.28
N GLY A 664 -9.76 -0.79 1.81
CA GLY A 664 -9.59 -2.22 2.15
C GLY A 664 -10.58 -2.73 3.21
N ASP A 665 -10.44 -4.00 3.58
CA ASP A 665 -11.31 -4.72 4.54
C ASP A 665 -10.95 -4.51 6.03
N ASP A 666 -10.03 -3.58 6.32
CA ASP A 666 -9.39 -3.36 7.63
C ASP A 666 -8.62 -4.57 8.21
N SER A 667 -8.28 -5.57 7.39
CA SER A 667 -7.45 -6.73 7.79
C SER A 667 -6.06 -6.35 8.31
N ALA A 668 -5.46 -5.30 7.73
CA ALA A 668 -4.18 -4.73 8.17
C ALA A 668 -4.33 -3.74 9.36
N GLY A 669 -5.54 -3.46 9.81
CA GLY A 669 -5.86 -2.54 10.91
C GLY A 669 -7.05 -1.62 10.59
N PRO A 670 -7.76 -1.09 11.62
CA PRO A 670 -8.92 -0.20 11.44
C PRO A 670 -8.56 1.08 10.69
N THR A 671 -9.20 1.36 9.56
CA THR A 671 -8.87 2.53 8.73
C THR A 671 -9.86 3.68 8.93
N VAL A 672 -9.35 4.85 9.32
CA VAL A 672 -10.09 6.11 9.32
C VAL A 672 -9.74 6.90 8.06
N GLY A 673 -10.72 7.25 7.25
CA GLY A 673 -10.53 8.11 6.08
C GLY A 673 -10.88 9.58 6.37
N VAL A 674 -10.07 10.51 5.85
CA VAL A 674 -10.36 11.95 5.86
C VAL A 674 -10.14 12.50 4.45
N PHE A 675 -11.20 12.52 3.66
CA PHE A 675 -11.13 12.88 2.25
C PHE A 675 -11.71 14.27 1.99
N ARG A 676 -11.28 14.93 0.92
CA ARG A 676 -11.67 16.31 0.58
C ARG A 676 -12.22 16.39 -0.84
N ASN A 677 -13.42 16.95 -0.96
CA ASN A 677 -13.96 17.45 -2.21
C ASN A 677 -14.03 18.98 -2.14
N ASP A 678 -13.56 19.69 -3.16
CA ASP A 678 -13.91 21.10 -3.34
C ASP A 678 -15.43 21.24 -3.59
N ALA A 679 -16.01 22.34 -3.11
CA ALA A 679 -17.43 22.65 -3.22
C ALA A 679 -17.70 23.97 -3.98
N THR A 680 -16.81 24.38 -4.88
CA THR A 680 -16.86 25.70 -5.56
C THR A 680 -16.57 25.67 -7.07
N GLY A 681 -15.90 24.62 -7.56
CA GLY A 681 -15.27 24.61 -8.88
C GLY A 681 -14.04 25.51 -8.96
N ALA A 682 -13.45 25.90 -7.82
CA ALA A 682 -12.34 26.83 -7.73
C ALA A 682 -11.02 26.11 -7.41
N LYS A 683 -9.92 26.69 -7.91
CA LYS A 683 -8.54 26.17 -7.74
C LYS A 683 -7.91 26.58 -6.41
N LEU A 684 -8.72 27.04 -5.45
CA LEU A 684 -8.29 27.49 -4.13
C LEU A 684 -7.71 26.35 -3.28
N GLY A 685 -7.97 25.09 -3.62
CA GLY A 685 -7.31 23.92 -3.03
C GLY A 685 -5.79 23.95 -3.16
N PHE A 686 -5.22 24.72 -4.10
CA PHE A 686 -3.79 24.99 -4.21
C PHE A 686 -3.19 25.57 -2.91
N TYR A 687 -3.98 26.37 -2.19
CA TYR A 687 -3.56 27.09 -0.98
C TYR A 687 -3.91 26.35 0.34
N ALA A 688 -4.37 25.11 0.25
CA ALA A 688 -4.81 24.34 1.43
C ALA A 688 -3.64 23.62 2.11
N SER A 689 -3.43 23.90 3.40
CA SER A 689 -2.54 23.10 4.26
C SER A 689 -3.30 22.48 5.43
N GLY A 690 -2.72 21.46 6.07
CA GLY A 690 -3.35 20.79 7.20
C GLY A 690 -2.55 19.58 7.72
N SER A 691 -3.12 18.91 8.71
CA SER A 691 -2.63 17.63 9.23
C SER A 691 -3.80 16.81 9.78
N ALA A 692 -3.56 15.55 10.14
CA ALA A 692 -4.54 14.72 10.82
C ALA A 692 -3.89 14.01 12.01
N THR A 693 -4.50 14.11 13.18
CA THR A 693 -4.14 13.35 14.39
C THR A 693 -5.27 12.41 14.74
N LEU A 694 -4.96 11.13 14.90
CA LEU A 694 -5.87 10.12 15.40
C LEU A 694 -5.35 9.59 16.74
N ALA A 695 -6.04 9.93 17.82
CA ALA A 695 -5.76 9.41 19.15
C ALA A 695 -6.64 8.19 19.43
N ALA A 696 -6.03 7.03 19.69
CA ALA A 696 -6.74 5.90 20.25
C ALA A 696 -6.98 6.13 21.75
N GLY A 697 -8.25 6.22 22.16
CA GLY A 697 -8.65 6.35 23.56
C GLY A 697 -8.73 5.00 24.28
N ALA A 698 -9.01 5.06 25.58
CA ALA A 698 -9.22 3.88 26.41
C ALA A 698 -10.43 3.04 25.94
N CYS A 699 -10.36 1.72 26.16
CA CYS A 699 -11.47 0.82 25.89
C CYS A 699 -12.57 0.94 26.95
N GLN A 700 -13.83 0.91 26.53
CA GLN A 700 -15.02 0.90 27.36
C GLN A 700 -15.71 -0.46 27.16
N GLY A 701 -15.24 -1.45 27.92
CA GLY A 701 -15.51 -2.86 27.60
C GLY A 701 -14.88 -3.21 26.24
N ALA A 702 -15.67 -3.80 25.34
CA ALA A 702 -15.22 -4.19 24.01
C ALA A 702 -15.16 -3.04 22.99
N ASP A 703 -15.60 -1.82 23.31
CA ASP A 703 -15.56 -0.67 22.39
C ASP A 703 -14.36 0.24 22.67
N ARG A 704 -13.61 0.58 21.63
CA ARG A 704 -12.54 1.59 21.66
C ARG A 704 -13.04 2.90 21.05
N VAL A 705 -12.87 3.99 21.79
CA VAL A 705 -13.15 5.34 21.29
C VAL A 705 -11.91 5.85 20.55
N LEU A 706 -12.06 6.29 19.30
CA LEU A 706 -11.03 6.99 18.55
C LEU A 706 -11.39 8.48 18.47
N GLN A 707 -10.42 9.36 18.65
CA GLN A 707 -10.59 10.81 18.53
C GLN A 707 -9.74 11.33 17.36
N LEU A 708 -10.43 11.80 16.33
CA LEU A 708 -9.82 12.42 15.15
C LEU A 708 -9.81 13.94 15.32
N SER A 709 -8.68 14.56 14.99
CA SER A 709 -8.51 16.02 14.90
C SER A 709 -7.78 16.39 13.61
N VAL A 710 -8.36 17.31 12.85
CA VAL A 710 -7.92 17.71 11.50
C VAL A 710 -7.87 19.25 11.42
N PRO A 711 -6.76 19.87 11.85
CA PRO A 711 -6.53 21.29 11.64
C PRO A 711 -6.19 21.57 10.17
N MET A 712 -6.82 22.61 9.62
CA MET A 712 -6.71 23.01 8.21
C MET A 712 -6.57 24.54 8.11
N SER A 713 -5.89 25.02 7.07
CA SER A 713 -5.74 26.45 6.80
C SER A 713 -5.71 26.77 5.31
N SER A 714 -6.01 28.04 4.97
CA SER A 714 -5.93 28.57 3.61
C SER A 714 -4.91 29.70 3.54
N SER A 715 -3.86 29.52 2.74
CA SER A 715 -2.88 30.57 2.40
C SER A 715 -3.29 31.38 1.17
N ALA A 716 -4.56 31.33 0.76
CA ALA A 716 -5.04 32.04 -0.42
C ALA A 716 -4.86 33.57 -0.24
N PRO A 717 -4.46 34.30 -1.30
CA PRO A 717 -4.47 35.76 -1.27
C PRO A 717 -5.91 36.27 -1.21
N SER A 718 -6.12 37.51 -0.77
CA SER A 718 -7.43 38.18 -0.73
C SER A 718 -7.79 38.93 -2.03
N SER A 719 -6.90 38.94 -3.03
CA SER A 719 -7.08 39.59 -4.32
C SER A 719 -6.10 39.03 -5.35
N GLY A 720 -6.29 39.35 -6.63
CA GLY A 720 -5.31 39.10 -7.70
C GLY A 720 -5.31 37.69 -8.31
N LEU A 721 -6.36 36.88 -8.07
CA LEU A 721 -6.58 35.63 -8.82
C LEU A 721 -7.61 35.88 -9.93
N SER A 722 -7.47 35.17 -11.06
CA SER A 722 -8.42 35.27 -12.17
C SER A 722 -9.74 34.56 -11.86
N ASP A 723 -10.83 34.98 -12.53
CA ASP A 723 -12.14 34.32 -12.44
C ASP A 723 -12.06 32.80 -12.68
N TYR A 724 -11.15 32.34 -13.55
CA TYR A 724 -10.93 30.92 -13.84
C TYR A 724 -10.31 30.13 -12.65
N VAL A 725 -9.62 30.83 -11.74
CA VAL A 725 -9.12 30.28 -10.47
C VAL A 725 -10.20 30.35 -9.39
N LEU A 726 -11.05 31.38 -9.38
CA LEU A 726 -12.16 31.54 -8.43
C LEU A 726 -13.41 30.67 -8.74
N GLY A 727 -13.44 30.03 -9.91
CA GLY A 727 -14.36 28.93 -10.23
C GLY A 727 -15.79 29.34 -10.62
N LEU A 728 -16.62 28.35 -10.95
CA LEU A 728 -18.01 28.57 -11.40
C LEU A 728 -18.89 29.22 -10.33
N ALA A 729 -18.66 28.91 -9.05
CA ALA A 729 -19.34 29.57 -7.94
C ALA A 729 -18.84 31.00 -7.69
N LYS A 730 -17.79 31.46 -8.40
CA LYS A 730 -17.00 32.68 -8.15
C LYS A 730 -16.80 32.89 -6.65
N ALA A 731 -15.91 32.11 -6.05
CA ALA A 731 -15.71 31.99 -4.60
C ALA A 731 -15.25 33.32 -3.93
N GLY A 732 -16.18 34.29 -3.85
CA GLY A 732 -15.92 35.70 -4.12
C GLY A 732 -14.80 36.32 -3.30
N ASP A 733 -14.95 36.28 -1.98
CA ASP A 733 -13.98 36.80 -1.01
C ASP A 733 -12.79 35.83 -0.80
N TYR A 734 -12.43 35.09 -1.85
CA TYR A 734 -11.32 34.14 -1.94
C TYR A 734 -11.44 33.00 -0.91
N VAL A 735 -12.68 32.65 -0.54
CA VAL A 735 -13.02 31.67 0.50
C VAL A 735 -12.94 30.25 -0.07
N LEU A 736 -12.00 29.46 0.45
CA LEU A 736 -11.90 28.04 0.15
C LEU A 736 -13.02 27.30 0.91
N ARG A 737 -14.00 26.75 0.18
CA ARG A 737 -15.07 25.93 0.74
C ARG A 737 -14.87 24.46 0.35
N THR A 738 -14.52 23.62 1.31
CA THR A 738 -14.23 22.18 1.10
C THR A 738 -15.22 21.32 1.87
N ASN A 739 -15.78 20.32 1.19
CA ASN A 739 -16.48 19.22 1.85
C ASN A 739 -15.45 18.21 2.35
N VAL A 740 -15.41 17.98 3.66
CA VAL A 740 -14.57 16.98 4.30
C VAL A 740 -15.41 15.75 4.63
N LEU A 741 -14.94 14.58 4.20
CA LEU A 741 -15.58 13.29 4.39
C LEU A 741 -14.79 12.49 5.43
N VAL A 742 -15.37 12.32 6.62
CA VAL A 742 -14.85 11.41 7.64
C VAL A 742 -15.47 10.04 7.40
N VAL A 743 -14.64 9.06 7.09
CA VAL A 743 -15.01 7.66 6.84
C VAL A 743 -14.52 6.81 8.01
N ALA A 744 -15.42 6.04 8.62
CA ALA A 744 -15.10 5.18 9.75
C ALA A 744 -14.43 3.85 9.33
N PRO A 745 -13.77 3.16 10.28
CA PRO A 745 -13.43 1.74 10.14
C PRO A 745 -14.64 0.87 9.82
N LEU A 746 -14.41 -0.32 9.25
CA LEU A 746 -15.46 -1.22 8.85
C LEU A 746 -16.32 -1.64 10.06
N GLY A 747 -17.64 -1.42 9.98
CA GLY A 747 -18.56 -1.67 11.10
C GLY A 747 -18.45 -0.71 12.30
N ALA A 748 -17.57 0.29 12.27
CA ALA A 748 -17.43 1.25 13.36
C ALA A 748 -18.48 2.37 13.32
N GLY A 749 -18.91 2.80 14.50
CA GLY A 749 -19.81 3.94 14.67
C GLY A 749 -19.08 5.27 14.49
N LEU A 750 -19.76 6.25 13.88
CA LEU A 750 -19.27 7.61 13.71
C LEU A 750 -20.14 8.57 14.54
N GLY A 751 -19.59 9.06 15.65
CA GLY A 751 -20.26 9.88 16.64
C GLY A 751 -20.43 11.34 16.21
N GLN A 752 -20.23 12.27 17.14
CA GLN A 752 -20.29 13.71 16.84
C GLN A 752 -19.12 14.11 15.94
N VAL A 753 -19.39 15.04 15.01
CA VAL A 753 -18.38 15.81 14.27
C VAL A 753 -18.58 17.28 14.64
N GLN A 754 -17.49 18.01 14.82
CA GLN A 754 -17.48 19.43 15.20
C GLN A 754 -16.48 20.20 14.33
N VAL A 755 -16.67 21.51 14.23
CA VAL A 755 -15.69 22.45 13.69
C VAL A 755 -15.46 23.54 14.73
N ASP A 756 -14.20 23.78 15.09
CA ASP A 756 -13.77 24.74 16.12
C ASP A 756 -14.57 24.63 17.43
N GLY A 757 -14.73 23.39 17.90
CA GLY A 757 -15.44 23.05 19.14
C GLY A 757 -16.97 23.19 19.07
N ARG A 758 -17.54 23.45 17.90
CA ARG A 758 -18.99 23.65 17.70
C ARG A 758 -19.61 22.52 16.90
N ALA A 759 -20.78 22.06 17.33
CA ALA A 759 -21.61 21.17 16.54
C ALA A 759 -22.09 21.88 15.26
N VAL A 760 -22.00 21.21 14.12
CA VAL A 760 -22.40 21.72 12.80
C VAL A 760 -23.36 20.74 12.10
N PRO A 761 -24.11 21.16 11.08
CA PRO A 761 -24.84 20.23 10.21
C PRO A 761 -23.89 19.26 9.51
N VAL A 762 -24.29 17.99 9.42
CA VAL A 762 -23.48 16.91 8.84
C VAL A 762 -24.37 16.01 8.00
N ALA A 763 -24.06 15.83 6.72
CA ALA A 763 -24.70 14.82 5.89
C ALA A 763 -24.12 13.44 6.24
N ARG A 764 -24.96 12.42 6.39
CA ARG A 764 -24.54 11.09 6.87
C ARG A 764 -25.08 9.98 5.98
N THR A 765 -24.27 8.94 5.78
CA THR A 765 -24.62 7.73 5.05
C THR A 765 -23.84 6.55 5.63
N THR A 766 -24.26 5.33 5.31
CA THR A 766 -23.35 4.19 5.27
C THR A 766 -22.87 4.02 3.83
N GLN A 767 -21.63 3.61 3.64
CA GLN A 767 -21.07 3.20 2.35
C GLN A 767 -20.18 1.98 2.60
N ASP A 768 -20.50 0.87 1.95
CA ASP A 768 -19.82 -0.43 2.08
C ASP A 768 -19.46 -0.82 3.53
N GLY A 769 -20.47 -0.88 4.40
CA GLY A 769 -20.31 -1.22 5.83
C GLY A 769 -19.61 -0.16 6.70
N ARG A 770 -19.08 0.93 6.12
CA ARG A 770 -18.45 2.04 6.83
C ARG A 770 -19.44 3.18 7.06
N ALA A 771 -19.44 3.76 8.27
CA ALA A 771 -20.18 5.00 8.54
C ALA A 771 -19.42 6.20 7.94
N VAL A 772 -20.13 7.09 7.23
CA VAL A 772 -19.54 8.27 6.58
C VAL A 772 -20.29 9.54 6.99
N ALA A 773 -19.53 10.57 7.34
CA ALA A 773 -19.99 11.93 7.60
C ALA A 773 -19.35 12.88 6.59
N MET A 774 -20.16 13.71 5.93
CA MET A 774 -19.68 14.84 5.12
C MET A 774 -20.07 16.15 5.79
N VAL A 775 -19.08 17.05 5.94
CA VAL A 775 -19.24 18.38 6.54
C VAL A 775 -18.53 19.42 5.68
N THR A 776 -19.19 20.54 5.44
CA THR A 776 -18.59 21.66 4.70
C THR A 776 -17.80 22.55 5.67
N VAL A 777 -16.54 22.85 5.32
CA VAL A 777 -15.66 23.75 6.05
C VAL A 777 -15.28 24.92 5.13
N GLU A 778 -15.37 26.13 5.67
CA GLU A 778 -15.03 27.37 4.98
C GLU A 778 -13.77 27.99 5.56
N LEU A 779 -12.82 28.33 4.69
CA LEU A 779 -11.53 28.91 5.03
C LEU A 779 -11.29 30.18 4.17
N PRO A 780 -11.70 31.36 4.66
CA PRO A 780 -11.27 32.66 4.10
C PRO A 780 -9.74 32.81 4.02
N PRO A 781 -9.23 33.78 3.23
CA PRO A 781 -7.80 34.11 3.15
C PRO A 781 -7.11 34.23 4.50
N GLY A 782 -6.01 33.50 4.70
CA GLY A 782 -5.21 33.50 5.93
C GLY A 782 -5.87 32.83 7.15
N SER A 783 -7.08 32.27 7.02
CA SER A 783 -7.81 31.66 8.13
C SER A 783 -7.38 30.20 8.41
N SER A 784 -7.86 29.66 9.52
CA SER A 784 -7.70 28.26 9.91
C SER A 784 -8.94 27.77 10.66
N ALA A 785 -9.25 26.48 10.53
CA ALA A 785 -10.34 25.81 11.24
C ALA A 785 -9.92 24.37 11.60
N THR A 786 -10.40 23.85 12.73
CA THR A 786 -10.12 22.48 13.19
C THR A 786 -11.39 21.66 13.21
N LEU A 787 -11.45 20.65 12.35
CA LEU A 787 -12.48 19.61 12.41
C LEU A 787 -12.10 18.57 13.45
N THR A 788 -13.05 18.16 14.30
CA THR A 788 -12.87 17.01 15.19
C THR A 788 -14.01 16.01 15.03
N ALA A 789 -13.72 14.71 15.22
CA ALA A 789 -14.72 13.65 15.15
C ALA A 789 -14.41 12.52 16.14
N THR A 790 -15.45 12.03 16.82
CA THR A 790 -15.36 10.81 17.65
C THR A 790 -15.84 9.60 16.86
N LEU A 791 -15.08 8.51 16.88
CA LEU A 791 -15.47 7.21 16.31
C LEU A 791 -15.49 6.14 17.40
N THR A 792 -16.31 5.09 17.21
CA THR A 792 -16.46 3.98 18.16
C THR A 792 -16.26 2.66 17.42
N LEU A 793 -15.14 2.00 17.71
CA LEU A 793 -14.71 0.74 17.09
C LEU A 793 -14.94 -0.42 18.05
N ARG A 794 -15.66 -1.46 17.62
CA ARG A 794 -15.71 -2.73 18.35
C ARG A 794 -14.39 -3.48 18.16
N VAL A 795 -13.69 -3.77 19.26
CA VAL A 795 -12.39 -4.45 19.27
C VAL A 795 -12.56 -5.84 19.89
N ALA A 796 -11.88 -6.85 19.33
CA ALA A 796 -11.89 -8.20 19.90
C ALA A 796 -10.90 -8.30 21.09
N PRO A 797 -11.23 -9.02 22.18
CA PRO A 797 -10.35 -9.16 23.33
C PRO A 797 -8.94 -9.62 22.95
N GLY A 798 -7.92 -8.99 23.51
CA GLY A 798 -6.51 -9.29 23.24
C GLY A 798 -5.97 -8.83 21.89
N THR A 799 -6.75 -8.15 21.04
CA THR A 799 -6.24 -7.63 19.75
C THR A 799 -5.57 -6.26 19.88
N THR A 800 -4.40 -6.12 19.25
CA THR A 800 -3.56 -4.91 19.22
C THR A 800 -3.53 -4.29 17.81
N ALA A 801 -4.70 -4.11 17.21
CA ALA A 801 -4.80 -3.52 15.88
C ALA A 801 -4.58 -2.00 15.93
N ALA A 802 -3.42 -1.53 15.44
CA ALA A 802 -3.12 -0.11 15.33
C ALA A 802 -3.97 0.52 14.21
N PRO A 803 -4.71 1.60 14.47
CA PRO A 803 -5.55 2.21 13.44
C PRO A 803 -4.71 3.00 12.43
N ARG A 804 -5.13 3.02 11.16
CA ARG A 804 -4.53 3.81 10.08
C ARG A 804 -5.37 5.07 9.79
N VAL A 805 -4.72 6.09 9.24
CA VAL A 805 -5.39 7.28 8.68
C VAL A 805 -5.06 7.36 7.19
N LEU A 806 -6.09 7.39 6.33
CA LEU A 806 -5.97 7.71 4.92
C LEU A 806 -6.46 9.13 4.65
N LEU A 807 -5.74 9.89 3.83
CA LEU A 807 -6.04 11.27 3.47
C LEU A 807 -6.20 11.40 1.96
N THR A 808 -6.96 12.40 1.50
CA THR A 808 -6.86 12.87 0.10
C THR A 808 -5.45 13.41 -0.17
N PRO A 809 -4.74 12.90 -1.20
CA PRO A 809 -3.45 13.46 -1.61
C PRO A 809 -3.55 14.95 -1.97
N GLY A 810 -2.69 15.77 -1.35
CA GLY A 810 -2.60 17.21 -1.59
C GLY A 810 -1.28 17.62 -2.23
N ILE A 811 -1.16 18.88 -2.63
CA ILE A 811 0.10 19.45 -3.16
C ILE A 811 1.21 19.41 -2.10
N GLN A 812 0.86 19.77 -0.86
CA GLN A 812 1.67 19.48 0.32
C GLN A 812 1.17 18.17 0.93
N THR A 813 2.06 17.20 1.16
CA THR A 813 1.72 15.96 1.89
C THR A 813 1.42 16.29 3.35
N TRP A 814 0.17 16.13 3.76
CA TRP A 814 -0.29 16.40 5.13
C TRP A 814 0.33 15.40 6.12
N ARG A 815 0.68 15.87 7.33
CA ARG A 815 1.24 15.00 8.37
C ARG A 815 0.12 14.18 9.04
N THR A 816 0.29 12.86 9.08
CA THR A 816 -0.56 11.93 9.84
C THR A 816 0.11 11.51 11.14
N THR A 817 -0.52 11.75 12.27
CA THR A 817 -0.07 11.31 13.60
C THR A 817 -1.07 10.31 14.17
N VAL A 818 -0.70 9.03 14.26
CA VAL A 818 -1.47 8.04 15.03
C VAL A 818 -0.83 7.90 16.40
N GLN A 819 -1.61 8.11 17.46
CA GLN A 819 -1.15 7.84 18.83
C GLN A 819 -1.52 6.40 19.22
N PRO A 820 -0.54 5.57 19.65
CA PRO A 820 -0.81 4.19 20.06
C PRO A 820 -1.58 4.17 21.39
N ALA A 821 -2.31 3.08 21.64
CA ALA A 821 -2.94 2.80 22.92
C ALA A 821 -2.92 1.29 23.20
N GLU A 822 -2.94 0.94 24.49
CA GLU A 822 -2.91 -0.42 25.03
C GLU A 822 -3.99 -1.34 24.42
N SER A 823 -3.85 -2.66 24.53
CA SER A 823 -4.86 -3.63 24.09
C SER A 823 -6.19 -3.47 24.84
N CYS A 824 -7.32 -3.81 24.20
CA CYS A 824 -8.54 -4.06 24.97
C CYS A 824 -8.44 -5.45 25.61
N GLY A 825 -8.79 -5.54 26.90
CA GLY A 825 -8.84 -6.79 27.66
C GLY A 825 -10.02 -7.69 27.31
#